data_AF-A0A937MKT1-F1
#
_entry.id   AF-A0A937MKT1-F1
#
_cell.length_a   1.000
_cell.length_b   1.000
_cell.length_c   1.000
_cell.angle_alpha   90.00
_cell.angle_beta   90.00
_cell.angle_gamma   90.00
#
_symmetry.space_group_name_H-M   'P 1'
#
loop_
_entity.id
_entity.type
_entity.pdbx_description
1 polymer ?
#
loop_
_entity_poly.entity_id
_entity_poly.type
_entity_poly.pdbx_seq_one_letter_code
_entity_poly.pdbx_strand_id
1 'polypeptide(L)'
;MAAVFGAGVFFSFQFVEDERARTMNEWQVRLGIVADSRSAAVDEWIDMNFATLRELTENASLQLYMTELQLSEGDKEEIVDEAAQATYLRNLLVATADRTGFKPPEGAGEVNANVERAGVAGIGLVDDKGQPIVSSPGMPPVTGEIRKAIATALDGKPAIIDIYLGATNLPTIGFVLPIYSVQGDDTEGIGAAVGIRTIGNDLYNRLKQPGATEETAETYLVRTGEGTVEYLSPLADGTPPLKRTMALDTQDLAASFALEKPGGFAIKRDYLGGEVLLTSRSIPEVPWVLVRKVTRSEALSGTENRLRTILIVFVLIIVGVAVTIIAVWRHGSSIRAAEAAEKFRIAAERFENIGKFMRVVTNSQPTHIVAVDGTTKYTFANQPAARDAGITVEDMMGMKMASVIGPVPAETYERINTKILDQFASLEEQGVADSVEQCRQAHMHTFGEDENIQVIRSSHVPLRGDRDHPPGVLMVLDDLTDLTSERRKSEKMTRQLINTMVNAVDRRDPYAIHHSNRVAEVAKTIAKEMELGKDDIETVDIAGNLMNLGKIFIPTNVLTKAGDMTEEEKQVMEKIYLVSADLLDDIPFEGPVSETIRQVGETPEGSGPLGLNGDDILVTSQIVAVANAFVDLVTAKANREAMDFEAATTLLLEQAGKRYDRRPLSALINFLENRSGMEKWADFRHLPEQAAAEE
;
A
#
# COMPACT_ATOMS: atom_id res chain seq x y z
N MET A 1 -13.02 2.00 -8.55
CA MET A 1 -13.79 1.48 -9.71
C MET A 1 -15.29 1.53 -9.49
N ALA A 2 -15.83 0.86 -8.47
CA ALA A 2 -17.29 0.87 -8.22
C ALA A 2 -17.91 2.28 -8.11
N ALA A 3 -17.25 3.21 -7.44
CA ALA A 3 -17.74 4.60 -7.32
C ALA A 3 -17.80 5.36 -8.66
N VAL A 4 -16.81 5.16 -9.54
CA VAL A 4 -16.75 5.81 -10.87
C VAL A 4 -17.81 5.21 -11.79
N PHE A 5 -18.00 3.89 -11.74
CA PHE A 5 -19.04 3.20 -12.49
C PHE A 5 -20.44 3.61 -12.02
N GLY A 6 -20.65 3.66 -10.70
CA GLY A 6 -21.90 4.13 -10.10
C GLY A 6 -22.23 5.58 -10.49
N ALA A 7 -21.24 6.48 -10.44
CA ALA A 7 -21.42 7.87 -10.87
C ALA A 7 -21.75 7.98 -12.37
N GLY A 8 -21.05 7.23 -13.24
CA GLY A 8 -21.30 7.25 -14.68
C GLY A 8 -22.69 6.73 -15.06
N VAL A 9 -23.16 5.69 -14.38
CA VAL A 9 -24.52 5.18 -14.55
C VAL A 9 -25.55 6.18 -14.03
N PHE A 10 -25.31 6.77 -12.85
CA PHE A 10 -26.22 7.77 -12.28
C PHE A 10 -26.40 8.99 -13.20
N PHE A 11 -25.29 9.58 -13.69
CA PHE A 11 -25.36 10.74 -14.59
C PHE A 11 -26.02 10.42 -15.94
N SER A 12 -25.89 9.20 -16.46
CA SER A 12 -26.55 8.81 -17.71
C SER A 12 -28.07 8.68 -17.54
N PHE A 13 -28.53 8.14 -16.41
CA PHE A 13 -29.96 8.12 -16.07
C PHE A 13 -30.51 9.52 -15.85
N GLN A 14 -29.80 10.37 -15.11
CA GLN A 14 -30.20 11.76 -14.89
C GLN A 14 -30.34 12.54 -16.21
N PHE A 15 -29.37 12.41 -17.12
CA PHE A 15 -29.43 13.02 -18.44
C PHE A 15 -30.65 12.55 -19.26
N VAL A 16 -30.99 11.25 -19.17
CA VAL A 16 -32.16 10.70 -19.87
C VAL A 16 -33.46 11.25 -19.31
N GLU A 17 -33.57 11.42 -17.99
CA GLU A 17 -34.74 12.02 -17.35
C GLU A 17 -34.91 13.49 -17.72
N ASP A 18 -33.81 14.26 -17.72
CA ASP A 18 -33.82 15.68 -18.10
C ASP A 18 -34.27 15.86 -19.57
N GLU A 19 -33.76 15.03 -20.49
CA GLU A 19 -34.15 15.11 -21.91
C GLU A 19 -35.61 14.70 -22.13
N ARG A 20 -36.13 13.74 -21.35
CA ARG A 20 -37.57 13.39 -21.38
C ARG A 20 -38.43 14.56 -20.90
N ALA A 21 -38.05 15.20 -19.80
CA ALA A 21 -38.78 16.35 -19.27
C ALA A 21 -38.79 17.51 -20.26
N ARG A 22 -37.65 17.78 -20.91
CA ARG A 22 -37.54 18.79 -21.96
C ARG A 22 -38.47 18.49 -23.15
N THR A 23 -38.42 17.26 -23.66
CA THR A 23 -39.27 16.83 -24.77
C THR A 23 -40.75 16.97 -24.43
N MET A 24 -41.13 16.66 -23.18
CA MET A 24 -42.49 16.81 -22.71
C MET A 24 -42.96 18.27 -22.73
N ASN A 25 -42.11 19.19 -22.29
CA ASN A 25 -42.38 20.63 -22.34
C ASN A 25 -42.51 21.14 -23.78
N GLU A 26 -41.65 20.68 -24.70
CA GLU A 26 -41.72 21.04 -26.12
C GLU A 26 -43.05 20.59 -26.74
N TRP A 27 -43.52 19.38 -26.42
CA TRP A 27 -44.84 18.90 -26.85
C TRP A 27 -45.99 19.65 -26.20
N GLN A 28 -45.91 19.98 -24.92
CA GLN A 28 -46.91 20.81 -24.24
C GLN A 28 -47.08 22.16 -24.93
N VAL A 29 -45.98 22.82 -25.28
CA VAL A 29 -46.01 24.10 -26.02
C VAL A 29 -46.60 23.91 -27.42
N ARG A 30 -46.14 22.91 -28.18
CA ARG A 30 -46.62 22.66 -29.56
C ARG A 30 -48.12 22.37 -29.58
N LEU A 31 -48.60 21.45 -28.74
CA LEU A 31 -50.02 21.14 -28.66
C LEU A 31 -50.82 22.34 -28.14
N GLY A 32 -50.27 23.09 -27.19
CA GLY A 32 -50.87 24.31 -26.64
C GLY A 32 -51.15 25.34 -27.73
N ILE A 33 -50.15 25.68 -28.54
CA ILE A 33 -50.29 26.66 -29.64
C ILE A 33 -51.42 26.26 -30.61
N VAL A 34 -51.50 24.97 -30.97
CA VAL A 34 -52.57 24.48 -31.84
C VAL A 34 -53.92 24.56 -31.12
N ALA A 35 -54.01 24.11 -29.87
CA ALA A 35 -55.24 24.15 -29.08
C ALA A 35 -55.76 25.59 -28.90
N ASP A 36 -54.88 26.56 -28.63
CA ASP A 36 -55.21 27.99 -28.55
C ASP A 36 -55.77 28.50 -29.88
N SER A 37 -55.08 28.19 -30.99
CA SER A 37 -55.53 28.59 -32.33
C SER A 37 -56.86 27.95 -32.73
N ARG A 38 -57.09 26.68 -32.40
CA ARG A 38 -58.33 25.97 -32.71
C ARG A 38 -59.49 26.41 -31.81
N SER A 39 -59.20 26.71 -30.54
CA SER A 39 -60.16 27.28 -29.59
C SER A 39 -60.66 28.63 -30.09
N ALA A 40 -59.74 29.53 -30.47
CA ALA A 40 -60.10 30.82 -31.03
C ALA A 40 -60.90 30.71 -32.34
N ALA A 41 -60.63 29.69 -33.17
CA ALA A 41 -61.40 29.47 -34.39
C ALA A 41 -62.84 28.96 -34.13
N VAL A 42 -63.05 28.21 -33.04
CA VAL A 42 -64.40 27.80 -32.61
C VAL A 42 -65.16 28.97 -32.01
N ASP A 43 -64.49 29.78 -31.19
CA ASP A 43 -65.01 31.01 -30.60
C ASP A 43 -65.43 32.01 -31.69
N GLU A 44 -64.55 32.27 -32.67
CA GLU A 44 -64.87 33.11 -33.84
C GLU A 44 -66.09 32.59 -34.61
N TRP A 45 -66.25 31.27 -34.71
CA TRP A 45 -67.43 30.70 -35.38
C TRP A 45 -68.72 30.95 -34.60
N ILE A 46 -68.68 30.88 -33.26
CA ILE A 46 -69.83 31.23 -32.40
C ILE A 46 -70.17 32.72 -32.59
N ASP A 47 -69.15 33.58 -32.51
CA ASP A 47 -69.30 35.04 -32.71
C ASP A 47 -69.88 35.39 -34.08
N MET A 48 -69.42 34.75 -35.14
CA MET A 48 -69.94 34.96 -36.51
C MET A 48 -71.44 34.63 -36.61
N ASN A 49 -71.90 33.61 -35.89
CA ASN A 49 -73.32 33.24 -35.87
C ASN A 49 -74.17 34.25 -35.08
N PHE A 50 -73.65 34.77 -33.97
CA PHE A 50 -74.29 35.89 -33.27
C PHE A 50 -74.29 37.16 -34.11
N ALA A 51 -73.19 37.50 -34.77
CA ALA A 51 -73.11 38.67 -35.64
C ALA A 51 -74.14 38.62 -36.78
N THR A 52 -74.41 37.42 -37.31
CA THR A 52 -75.47 37.20 -38.31
C THR A 52 -76.85 37.56 -37.77
N LEU A 53 -77.19 37.10 -36.56
CA LEU A 53 -78.47 37.47 -35.94
C LEU A 53 -78.50 38.93 -35.52
N ARG A 54 -77.36 39.51 -35.13
CA ARG A 54 -77.24 40.91 -34.77
C ARG A 54 -77.57 41.83 -35.94
N GLU A 55 -77.12 41.50 -37.15
CA GLU A 55 -77.49 42.20 -38.40
C GLU A 55 -79.02 42.21 -38.62
N LEU A 56 -79.73 41.17 -38.16
CA LEU A 56 -81.19 41.13 -38.18
C LEU A 56 -81.82 41.96 -37.06
N THR A 57 -81.38 41.79 -35.81
CA THR A 57 -81.97 42.48 -34.66
C THR A 57 -81.74 44.00 -34.68
N GLU A 58 -80.67 44.46 -35.35
CA GLU A 58 -80.35 45.88 -35.56
C GLU A 58 -80.94 46.45 -36.86
N ASN A 59 -81.68 45.64 -37.63
CA ASN A 59 -82.35 46.13 -38.83
C ASN A 59 -83.48 47.09 -38.45
N ALA A 60 -83.38 48.35 -38.87
CA ALA A 60 -84.36 49.39 -38.52
C ALA A 60 -85.81 49.03 -38.90
N SER A 61 -86.04 48.32 -40.00
CA SER A 61 -87.41 47.92 -40.41
C SER A 61 -87.97 46.84 -39.49
N LEU A 62 -87.11 45.93 -39.01
CA LEU A 62 -87.48 44.91 -38.04
C LEU A 62 -87.74 45.53 -36.66
N GLN A 63 -86.87 46.42 -36.18
CA GLN A 63 -87.06 47.10 -34.89
C GLN A 63 -88.33 47.96 -34.87
N LEU A 64 -88.63 48.68 -35.95
CA LEU A 64 -89.86 49.47 -36.08
C LEU A 64 -91.10 48.58 -36.00
N TYR A 65 -91.15 47.48 -36.76
CA TYR A 65 -92.26 46.52 -36.72
C TYR A 65 -92.45 45.93 -35.31
N MET A 66 -91.35 45.52 -34.67
CA MET A 66 -91.40 44.97 -33.32
C MET A 66 -91.85 46.01 -32.29
N THR A 67 -91.47 47.28 -32.46
CA THR A 67 -91.91 48.39 -31.60
C THR A 67 -93.41 48.68 -31.78
N GLU A 68 -93.92 48.69 -33.01
CA GLU A 68 -95.36 48.86 -33.29
C GLU A 68 -96.18 47.70 -32.70
N LEU A 69 -95.71 46.46 -32.86
CA LEU A 69 -96.37 45.27 -32.31
C LEU A 69 -96.44 45.29 -30.78
N GLN A 70 -95.37 45.78 -30.11
CA GLN A 70 -95.36 45.93 -28.66
C GLN A 70 -96.34 47.02 -28.19
N LEU A 71 -96.40 48.15 -28.90
CA LEU A 71 -97.33 49.26 -28.58
C LEU A 71 -98.80 48.86 -28.72
N SER A 72 -99.11 47.92 -29.62
CA SER A 72 -100.45 47.34 -29.81
C SER A 72 -100.73 46.12 -28.91
N GLU A 73 -99.95 45.88 -27.85
CA GLU A 73 -100.07 44.74 -26.92
C GLU A 73 -100.07 43.34 -27.59
N GLY A 74 -99.55 43.26 -28.83
CA GLY A 74 -99.56 42.06 -29.67
C GLY A 74 -100.79 41.89 -30.57
N ASP A 75 -101.68 42.88 -30.66
CA ASP A 75 -102.79 42.88 -31.63
C ASP A 75 -102.30 43.24 -33.03
N LYS A 76 -102.38 42.27 -33.94
CA LYS A 76 -101.91 42.39 -35.32
C LYS A 76 -102.85 43.22 -36.21
N GLU A 77 -104.12 43.36 -35.83
CA GLU A 77 -105.11 44.11 -36.62
C GLU A 77 -104.93 45.63 -36.48
N GLU A 78 -104.22 46.10 -35.45
CA GLU A 78 -103.91 47.51 -35.22
C GLU A 78 -102.67 48.01 -35.99
N ILE A 79 -101.88 47.10 -36.56
CA ILE A 79 -100.67 47.43 -37.33
C ILE A 79 -101.04 47.78 -38.78
N VAL A 80 -100.59 48.94 -39.25
CA VAL A 80 -100.83 49.39 -40.62
C VAL A 80 -100.03 48.53 -41.60
N ASP A 81 -100.73 47.96 -42.61
CA ASP A 81 -100.14 47.07 -43.62
C ASP A 81 -99.44 45.82 -43.04
N GLU A 82 -99.94 45.27 -41.92
CA GLU A 82 -99.38 44.10 -41.22
C GLU A 82 -98.98 42.96 -42.16
N ALA A 83 -99.89 42.56 -43.07
CA ALA A 83 -99.65 41.45 -43.98
C ALA A 83 -98.47 41.71 -44.93
N ALA A 84 -98.25 42.96 -45.33
CA ALA A 84 -97.13 43.35 -46.19
C ALA A 84 -95.81 43.40 -45.41
N GLN A 85 -95.83 43.95 -44.19
CA GLN A 85 -94.67 44.02 -43.29
C GLN A 85 -94.23 42.62 -42.83
N ALA A 86 -95.16 41.75 -42.45
CA ALA A 86 -94.89 40.35 -42.11
C ALA A 86 -94.31 39.58 -43.30
N THR A 87 -94.80 39.83 -44.52
CA THR A 87 -94.25 39.24 -45.75
C THR A 87 -92.83 39.73 -46.04
N TYR A 88 -92.54 41.02 -45.84
CA TYR A 88 -91.20 41.59 -45.97
C TYR A 88 -90.23 40.94 -44.98
N LEU A 89 -90.60 40.89 -43.68
CA LEU A 89 -89.79 40.25 -42.65
C LEU A 89 -89.55 38.79 -42.97
N ARG A 90 -90.57 38.06 -43.44
CA ARG A 90 -90.40 36.66 -43.84
C ARG A 90 -89.38 36.51 -44.95
N ASN A 91 -89.44 37.34 -45.99
CA ASN A 91 -88.48 37.32 -47.09
C ASN A 91 -87.07 37.69 -46.63
N LEU A 92 -86.94 38.64 -45.70
CA LEU A 92 -85.67 39.00 -45.07
C LEU A 92 -85.09 37.82 -44.29
N LEU A 93 -85.89 37.16 -43.44
CA LEU A 93 -85.47 35.98 -42.69
C LEU A 93 -85.05 34.83 -43.62
N VAL A 94 -85.78 34.59 -44.71
CA VAL A 94 -85.44 33.58 -45.72
C VAL A 94 -84.11 33.90 -46.39
N ALA A 95 -83.94 35.14 -46.87
CA ALA A 95 -82.71 35.57 -47.53
C ALA A 95 -81.50 35.49 -46.60
N THR A 96 -81.66 35.89 -45.34
CA THR A 96 -80.59 35.79 -44.34
C THR A 96 -80.28 34.33 -44.00
N ALA A 97 -81.29 33.48 -43.79
CA ALA A 97 -81.12 32.06 -43.54
C ALA A 97 -80.37 31.36 -44.69
N ASP A 98 -80.72 31.68 -45.94
CA ASP A 98 -80.07 31.14 -47.14
C ASP A 98 -78.61 31.54 -47.27
N ARG A 99 -78.26 32.79 -46.89
CA ARG A 99 -76.90 33.32 -46.98
C ARG A 99 -75.97 32.81 -45.86
N THR A 100 -76.52 32.51 -44.68
CA THR A 100 -75.72 32.36 -43.45
C THR A 100 -75.73 30.96 -42.84
N GLY A 101 -76.45 30.02 -43.45
CA GLY A 101 -76.43 28.61 -43.06
C GLY A 101 -77.47 28.23 -42.01
N PHE A 102 -78.40 29.12 -41.67
CA PHE A 102 -79.59 28.84 -40.86
C PHE A 102 -80.72 28.23 -41.72
N LYS A 103 -80.37 27.36 -42.66
CA LYS A 103 -81.32 26.66 -43.53
C LYS A 103 -81.19 25.15 -43.37
N PRO A 104 -82.25 24.37 -43.65
CA PRO A 104 -82.16 22.92 -43.66
C PRO A 104 -81.11 22.44 -44.70
N PRO A 105 -80.36 21.36 -44.41
CA PRO A 105 -79.40 20.81 -45.36
C PRO A 105 -80.08 20.28 -46.63
N GLU A 106 -79.41 20.40 -47.78
CA GLU A 106 -79.92 19.88 -49.07
C GLU A 106 -80.12 18.37 -49.00
N GLY A 107 -81.33 17.90 -49.31
CA GLY A 107 -81.72 16.49 -49.21
C GLY A 107 -82.44 16.09 -47.91
N ALA A 108 -82.61 16.99 -46.94
CA ALA A 108 -83.38 16.73 -45.72
C ALA A 108 -84.91 16.64 -45.93
N GLY A 109 -85.39 16.32 -47.13
CA GLY A 109 -86.81 16.43 -47.45
C GLY A 109 -87.30 15.94 -48.81
N GLU A 110 -86.75 14.86 -49.38
CA GLU A 110 -87.46 14.15 -50.48
C GLU A 110 -88.40 13.07 -49.93
N VAL A 111 -89.52 13.46 -49.29
CA VAL A 111 -90.64 12.52 -49.04
C VAL A 111 -92.01 13.23 -49.13
N ASN A 112 -93.00 12.46 -49.61
CA ASN A 112 -94.38 12.78 -50.05
C ASN A 112 -95.16 13.92 -49.35
N ALA A 113 -96.02 14.57 -50.16
CA ALA A 113 -96.69 15.86 -49.96
C ALA A 113 -97.68 16.05 -48.78
N ASN A 114 -97.83 15.11 -47.85
CA ASN A 114 -98.91 15.15 -46.82
C ASN A 114 -98.47 14.87 -45.37
N VAL A 115 -97.19 15.02 -45.02
CA VAL A 115 -96.71 14.90 -43.63
C VAL A 115 -96.23 16.27 -43.14
N GLU A 116 -96.66 16.68 -41.94
CA GLU A 116 -96.14 17.88 -41.27
C GLU A 116 -94.60 17.79 -41.19
N ARG A 117 -93.92 18.77 -41.80
CA ARG A 117 -92.45 18.81 -41.84
C ARG A 117 -91.95 19.13 -40.43
N ALA A 118 -91.16 18.23 -39.84
CA ALA A 118 -90.41 18.56 -38.64
C ALA A 118 -89.39 19.65 -39.00
N GLY A 119 -89.48 20.83 -38.37
CA GLY A 119 -88.51 21.89 -38.56
C GLY A 119 -87.11 21.42 -38.14
N VAL A 120 -86.10 21.75 -38.94
CA VAL A 120 -84.70 21.28 -38.78
C VAL A 120 -83.76 22.45 -38.49
N ALA A 121 -83.90 23.54 -39.24
CA ALA A 121 -83.09 24.75 -39.14
C ALA A 121 -83.84 25.92 -39.77
N GLY A 122 -83.71 27.11 -39.20
CA GLY A 122 -84.42 28.30 -39.64
C GLY A 122 -84.11 29.50 -38.75
N ILE A 123 -84.66 30.65 -39.12
CA ILE A 123 -84.66 31.86 -38.29
C ILE A 123 -86.11 32.23 -38.00
N GLY A 124 -86.41 32.55 -36.74
CA GLY A 124 -87.72 33.01 -36.28
C GLY A 124 -87.61 34.25 -35.41
N LEU A 125 -88.67 35.06 -35.44
CA LEU A 125 -88.87 36.20 -34.55
C LEU A 125 -89.98 35.86 -33.57
N VAL A 126 -89.77 36.21 -32.30
CA VAL A 126 -90.76 36.05 -31.24
C VAL A 126 -91.05 37.38 -30.56
N ASP A 127 -92.27 37.53 -30.07
CA ASP A 127 -92.70 38.69 -29.28
C ASP A 127 -92.14 38.67 -27.85
N ASP A 128 -92.51 39.68 -27.06
CA ASP A 128 -92.18 39.84 -25.63
C ASP A 128 -92.74 38.71 -24.73
N LYS A 129 -93.72 37.94 -25.22
CA LYS A 129 -94.31 36.77 -24.57
C LYS A 129 -93.71 35.45 -25.08
N GLY A 130 -92.74 35.52 -26.00
CA GLY A 130 -92.08 34.37 -26.62
C GLY A 130 -92.96 33.61 -27.62
N GLN A 131 -94.02 34.23 -28.15
CA GLN A 131 -94.85 33.66 -29.21
C GLN A 131 -94.25 33.95 -30.59
N PRO A 132 -94.30 32.99 -31.53
CA PRO A 132 -93.73 33.17 -32.87
C PRO A 132 -94.53 34.18 -33.69
N ILE A 133 -93.84 35.19 -34.23
CA ILE A 133 -94.42 36.23 -35.10
C ILE A 133 -94.25 35.84 -36.57
N VAL A 134 -92.98 35.70 -37.00
CA VAL A 134 -92.59 35.35 -38.37
C VAL A 134 -91.43 34.37 -38.32
N SER A 135 -91.43 33.36 -39.19
CA SER A 135 -90.32 32.42 -39.31
C SER A 135 -90.01 32.03 -40.76
N SER A 136 -88.76 31.69 -41.01
CA SER A 136 -88.34 31.06 -42.26
C SER A 136 -88.92 29.63 -42.38
N PRO A 137 -89.06 29.09 -43.60
CA PRO A 137 -89.38 27.69 -43.81
C PRO A 137 -88.34 26.79 -43.15
N GLY A 138 -88.79 25.79 -42.39
CA GLY A 138 -87.90 24.83 -41.72
C GLY A 138 -87.53 25.19 -40.28
N MET A 139 -87.98 26.34 -39.76
CA MET A 139 -87.82 26.69 -38.34
C MET A 139 -88.48 25.66 -37.41
N PRO A 140 -87.75 25.10 -36.42
CA PRO A 140 -88.33 24.18 -35.43
C PRO A 140 -89.37 24.85 -34.52
N PRO A 141 -90.30 24.08 -33.94
CA PRO A 141 -91.30 24.60 -33.00
C PRO A 141 -90.64 25.10 -31.71
N VAL A 142 -91.07 26.29 -31.23
CA VAL A 142 -90.54 26.96 -30.03
C VAL A 142 -90.96 26.21 -28.75
N THR A 143 -90.22 25.16 -28.43
CA THR A 143 -90.48 24.23 -27.33
C THR A 143 -89.19 23.93 -26.56
N GLY A 144 -89.33 23.45 -25.31
CA GLY A 144 -88.20 23.00 -24.49
C GLY A 144 -87.08 24.04 -24.33
N GLU A 145 -85.87 23.68 -24.74
CA GLU A 145 -84.65 24.51 -24.63
C GLU A 145 -84.72 25.80 -25.46
N ILE A 146 -85.43 25.80 -26.60
CA ILE A 146 -85.60 27.01 -27.42
C ILE A 146 -86.36 28.08 -26.63
N ARG A 147 -87.41 27.68 -25.91
CA ARG A 147 -88.21 28.59 -25.08
C ARG A 147 -87.40 29.14 -23.89
N LYS A 148 -86.57 28.30 -23.27
CA LYS A 148 -85.68 28.74 -22.18
C LYS A 148 -84.67 29.78 -22.66
N ALA A 149 -84.05 29.53 -23.83
CA ALA A 149 -83.09 30.46 -24.41
C ALA A 149 -83.75 31.80 -24.80
N ILE A 150 -84.98 31.78 -25.30
CA ILE A 150 -85.77 33.00 -25.55
C ILE A 150 -85.99 33.79 -24.27
N ALA A 151 -86.39 33.14 -23.17
CA ALA A 151 -86.59 33.84 -21.89
C ALA A 151 -85.30 34.55 -21.43
N THR A 152 -84.15 33.88 -21.52
CA THR A 152 -82.84 34.50 -21.23
C THR A 152 -82.54 35.69 -22.14
N ALA A 153 -82.90 35.59 -23.42
CA ALA A 153 -82.73 36.67 -24.39
C ALA A 153 -83.61 37.88 -24.09
N LEU A 154 -84.86 37.67 -23.69
CA LEU A 154 -85.78 38.75 -23.32
C LEU A 154 -85.28 39.54 -22.09
N ASP A 155 -84.53 38.90 -21.18
CA ASP A 155 -83.81 39.56 -20.07
C ASP A 155 -82.57 40.39 -20.53
N GLY A 156 -82.45 40.67 -21.84
CA GLY A 156 -81.38 41.50 -22.42
C GLY A 156 -80.05 40.77 -22.64
N LYS A 157 -79.98 39.44 -22.50
CA LYS A 157 -78.73 38.66 -22.61
C LYS A 157 -78.74 37.68 -23.77
N PRO A 158 -77.75 37.69 -24.69
CA PRO A 158 -77.60 36.65 -25.69
C PRO A 158 -77.65 35.26 -25.07
N ALA A 159 -78.32 34.31 -25.75
CA ALA A 159 -78.43 32.94 -25.28
C ALA A 159 -78.07 31.95 -26.39
N ILE A 160 -77.37 30.88 -26.01
CA ILE A 160 -77.03 29.76 -26.89
C ILE A 160 -77.89 28.56 -26.49
N ILE A 161 -78.49 27.91 -27.48
CA ILE A 161 -79.08 26.59 -27.33
C ILE A 161 -77.98 25.60 -27.69
N ASP A 162 -77.42 24.94 -26.67
CA ASP A 162 -76.28 24.03 -26.79
C ASP A 162 -76.55 22.88 -27.79
N ILE A 163 -75.51 22.21 -28.28
CA ILE A 163 -75.61 21.18 -29.31
C ILE A 163 -76.53 20.03 -28.87
N TYR A 164 -77.54 19.75 -29.67
CA TYR A 164 -78.46 18.63 -29.48
C TYR A 164 -78.71 17.88 -30.79
N LEU A 165 -79.24 16.67 -30.70
CA LEU A 165 -79.70 15.92 -31.87
C LEU A 165 -81.11 16.40 -32.23
N GLY A 166 -81.24 17.07 -33.38
CA GLY A 166 -82.53 17.54 -33.90
C GLY A 166 -83.42 16.40 -34.42
N ALA A 167 -84.59 16.75 -34.95
CA ALA A 167 -85.58 15.78 -35.44
C ALA A 167 -85.06 14.86 -36.58
N THR A 168 -84.04 15.32 -37.32
CA THR A 168 -83.35 14.55 -38.38
C THR A 168 -82.13 13.79 -37.88
N ASN A 169 -81.91 13.71 -36.56
CA ASN A 169 -80.73 13.13 -35.93
C ASN A 169 -79.41 13.81 -36.35
N LEU A 170 -79.51 15.07 -36.80
CA LEU A 170 -78.38 15.92 -37.13
C LEU A 170 -78.01 16.79 -35.92
N PRO A 171 -76.71 16.95 -35.62
CA PRO A 171 -76.25 17.88 -34.60
C PRO A 171 -76.72 19.29 -34.94
N THR A 172 -77.43 19.91 -34.02
CA THR A 172 -78.12 21.18 -34.20
C THR A 172 -77.77 22.10 -33.04
N ILE A 173 -77.58 23.38 -33.33
CA ILE A 173 -77.29 24.43 -32.35
C ILE A 173 -78.21 25.63 -32.62
N GLY A 174 -78.52 26.38 -31.57
CA GLY A 174 -79.30 27.60 -31.69
C GLY A 174 -78.63 28.81 -31.07
N PHE A 175 -78.95 29.98 -31.61
CA PHE A 175 -78.49 31.28 -31.15
C PHE A 175 -79.71 32.16 -30.97
N VAL A 176 -79.78 32.90 -29.88
CA VAL A 176 -80.89 33.79 -29.57
C VAL A 176 -80.37 35.16 -29.16
N LEU A 177 -80.88 36.21 -29.80
CA LEU A 177 -80.55 37.60 -29.48
C LEU A 177 -81.80 38.41 -29.15
N PRO A 178 -81.74 39.29 -28.12
CA PRO A 178 -82.79 40.28 -27.89
C PRO A 178 -82.92 41.25 -29.06
N ILE A 179 -84.14 41.69 -29.30
CA ILE A 179 -84.47 42.82 -30.15
C ILE A 179 -84.84 43.98 -29.23
N TYR A 180 -84.21 45.14 -29.41
CA TYR A 180 -84.50 46.34 -28.65
C TYR A 180 -85.40 47.30 -29.44
N SER A 181 -86.15 48.15 -28.72
CA SER A 181 -86.97 49.19 -29.34
C SER A 181 -86.12 50.34 -29.88
N VAL A 182 -86.63 51.08 -30.86
CA VAL A 182 -85.89 52.21 -31.50
C VAL A 182 -85.66 53.40 -30.56
N GLN A 183 -86.46 53.53 -29.48
CA GLN A 183 -86.44 54.70 -28.57
C GLN A 183 -86.46 54.33 -27.07
N GLY A 184 -86.21 53.06 -26.70
CA GLY A 184 -86.21 52.59 -25.30
C GLY A 184 -84.81 52.36 -24.73
N ASP A 185 -84.73 52.09 -23.43
CA ASP A 185 -83.48 51.65 -22.78
C ASP A 185 -83.15 50.20 -23.22
N ASP A 186 -81.91 49.95 -23.66
CA ASP A 186 -81.38 48.65 -24.14
C ASP A 186 -81.22 47.61 -23.01
N THR A 187 -82.19 47.54 -22.10
CA THR A 187 -82.13 46.73 -20.87
C THR A 187 -83.01 45.49 -20.92
N GLU A 188 -84.18 45.56 -21.57
CA GLU A 188 -85.09 44.43 -21.79
C GLU A 188 -85.43 44.33 -23.29
N GLY A 189 -85.44 43.11 -23.81
CA GLY A 189 -85.76 42.85 -25.20
C GLY A 189 -87.28 42.92 -25.41
N ILE A 190 -87.72 43.66 -26.43
CA ILE A 190 -89.13 43.77 -26.85
C ILE A 190 -89.57 42.55 -27.69
N GLY A 191 -88.67 41.60 -27.86
CA GLY A 191 -88.79 40.36 -28.60
C GLY A 191 -87.41 39.73 -28.77
N ALA A 192 -87.33 38.59 -29.46
CA ALA A 192 -86.06 37.94 -29.73
C ALA A 192 -85.97 37.36 -31.14
N ALA A 193 -84.77 37.37 -31.72
CA ALA A 193 -84.44 36.64 -32.92
C ALA A 193 -83.81 35.30 -32.55
N VAL A 194 -84.40 34.21 -33.03
CA VAL A 194 -83.97 32.83 -32.77
C VAL A 194 -83.47 32.24 -34.09
N GLY A 195 -82.18 31.93 -34.15
CA GLY A 195 -81.59 31.19 -35.27
C GLY A 195 -81.25 29.77 -34.86
N ILE A 196 -81.82 28.77 -35.53
CA ILE A 196 -81.44 27.35 -35.38
C ILE A 196 -80.75 26.87 -36.64
N ARG A 197 -79.59 26.21 -36.49
CA ARG A 197 -78.83 25.65 -37.62
C ARG A 197 -78.28 24.26 -37.31
N THR A 198 -78.14 23.45 -38.35
CA THR A 198 -77.38 22.19 -38.26
C THR A 198 -75.88 22.47 -38.31
N ILE A 199 -75.10 21.76 -37.50
CA ILE A 199 -73.65 21.85 -37.48
C ILE A 199 -73.08 20.93 -38.55
N GLY A 200 -72.26 21.48 -39.44
CA GLY A 200 -71.63 20.72 -40.51
C GLY A 200 -70.12 20.94 -40.56
N ASN A 201 -69.60 20.87 -41.78
CA ASN A 201 -68.18 21.05 -42.07
C ASN A 201 -67.65 22.46 -41.70
N ASP A 202 -68.54 23.43 -41.51
CA ASP A 202 -68.20 24.80 -41.14
C ASP A 202 -67.58 24.92 -39.74
N LEU A 203 -68.09 24.16 -38.75
CA LEU A 203 -67.46 24.06 -37.42
C LEU A 203 -66.36 23.00 -37.41
N TYR A 204 -66.65 21.80 -37.91
CA TYR A 204 -65.71 20.67 -37.77
C TYR A 204 -64.41 20.86 -38.55
N ASN A 205 -64.41 21.58 -39.68
CA ASN A 205 -63.15 21.89 -40.38
C ASN A 205 -62.29 22.90 -39.59
N ARG A 206 -62.88 23.73 -38.73
CA ARG A 206 -62.10 24.66 -37.89
C ARG A 206 -61.31 23.92 -36.82
N LEU A 207 -61.76 22.75 -36.38
CA LEU A 207 -61.01 21.89 -35.45
C LEU A 207 -59.74 21.28 -36.08
N LYS A 208 -59.73 21.10 -37.41
CA LYS A 208 -58.57 20.56 -38.12
C LYS A 208 -57.47 21.61 -38.22
N GLN A 209 -56.23 21.21 -37.92
CA GLN A 209 -55.05 22.07 -38.06
C GLN A 209 -54.53 21.99 -39.50
N PRO A 210 -54.52 23.09 -40.27
CA PRO A 210 -53.93 23.09 -41.61
C PRO A 210 -52.42 22.83 -41.55
N GLY A 211 -51.92 21.97 -42.45
CA GLY A 211 -50.49 21.66 -42.54
C GLY A 211 -49.93 20.87 -41.36
N ALA A 212 -50.78 20.20 -40.56
CA ALA A 212 -50.32 19.32 -39.49
C ALA A 212 -49.40 18.23 -40.07
N THR A 213 -48.24 18.06 -39.44
CA THR A 213 -47.26 17.02 -39.81
C THR A 213 -47.50 15.71 -39.08
N GLU A 214 -48.28 15.77 -38.00
CA GLU A 214 -48.61 14.62 -37.16
C GLU A 214 -49.77 13.81 -37.77
N GLU A 215 -49.57 12.51 -37.91
CA GLU A 215 -50.54 11.56 -38.50
C GLU A 215 -51.68 11.21 -37.54
N THR A 216 -51.38 11.09 -36.24
CA THR A 216 -52.36 10.68 -35.21
C THR A 216 -52.95 11.85 -34.43
N ALA A 217 -52.57 13.08 -34.78
CA ALA A 217 -52.99 14.23 -34.00
C ALA A 217 -54.43 14.66 -34.32
N GLU A 218 -55.27 14.68 -33.29
CA GLU A 218 -56.70 14.88 -33.40
C GLU A 218 -57.15 16.03 -32.51
N THR A 219 -58.11 16.82 -32.97
CA THR A 219 -58.77 17.87 -32.19
C THR A 219 -60.27 17.60 -32.18
N TYR A 220 -60.87 17.53 -31.00
CA TYR A 220 -62.31 17.27 -30.85
C TYR A 220 -62.90 18.08 -29.68
N LEU A 221 -64.22 18.22 -29.67
CA LEU A 221 -64.96 18.94 -28.62
C LEU A 221 -65.64 17.93 -27.70
N VAL A 222 -65.63 18.20 -26.39
CA VAL A 222 -66.34 17.43 -25.37
C VAL A 222 -67.09 18.33 -24.42
N ARG A 223 -68.14 17.79 -23.78
CA ARG A 223 -68.81 18.41 -22.64
C ARG A 223 -69.12 17.39 -21.55
N THR A 224 -69.45 17.90 -20.38
CA THR A 224 -69.98 17.10 -19.27
C THR A 224 -71.48 16.88 -19.49
N GLY A 225 -71.89 15.63 -19.68
CA GLY A 225 -73.28 15.17 -19.61
C GLY A 225 -73.65 14.65 -18.22
N GLU A 226 -74.77 13.92 -18.10
CA GLU A 226 -75.20 13.31 -16.83
C GLU A 226 -74.26 12.15 -16.43
N GLY A 227 -73.18 12.47 -15.71
CA GLY A 227 -72.18 11.49 -15.26
C GLY A 227 -71.32 10.90 -16.39
N THR A 228 -71.41 11.46 -17.61
CA THR A 228 -70.68 10.99 -18.78
C THR A 228 -69.97 12.14 -19.49
N VAL A 229 -68.93 11.80 -20.23
CA VAL A 229 -68.27 12.65 -21.23
C VAL A 229 -69.00 12.44 -22.55
N GLU A 230 -69.53 13.52 -23.12
CA GLU A 230 -70.15 13.50 -24.45
C GLU A 230 -69.20 14.10 -25.49
N TYR A 231 -69.01 13.42 -26.62
CA TYR A 231 -68.17 13.90 -27.71
C TYR A 231 -69.01 14.65 -28.74
N LEU A 232 -68.75 15.96 -28.88
CA LEU A 232 -69.56 16.90 -29.65
C LEU A 232 -69.14 17.02 -31.12
N SER A 233 -68.01 16.45 -31.51
CA SER A 233 -67.49 16.49 -32.87
C SER A 233 -67.23 15.08 -33.42
N PRO A 234 -67.09 14.90 -34.74
CA PRO A 234 -66.69 13.62 -35.31
C PRO A 234 -65.32 13.20 -34.78
N LEU A 235 -65.16 11.92 -34.51
CA LEU A 235 -63.91 11.34 -34.04
C LEU A 235 -63.09 10.73 -35.18
N ALA A 236 -61.80 10.56 -34.98
CA ALA A 236 -60.87 10.01 -35.97
C ALA A 236 -61.21 8.57 -36.39
N ASP A 237 -61.90 7.80 -35.54
CA ASP A 237 -62.40 6.46 -35.87
C ASP A 237 -63.70 6.46 -36.70
N GLY A 238 -64.18 7.64 -37.11
CA GLY A 238 -65.41 7.82 -37.89
C GLY A 238 -66.68 7.90 -37.04
N THR A 239 -66.58 7.88 -35.71
CA THR A 239 -67.76 8.00 -34.86
C THR A 239 -68.42 9.37 -35.05
N PRO A 240 -69.73 9.44 -35.38
CA PRO A 240 -70.45 10.69 -35.52
C PRO A 240 -70.56 11.48 -34.19
N PRO A 241 -70.79 12.80 -34.26
CA PRO A 241 -71.04 13.64 -33.08
C PRO A 241 -72.18 13.09 -32.21
N LEU A 242 -72.08 13.29 -30.90
CA LEU A 242 -73.05 12.90 -29.86
C LEU A 242 -73.35 11.39 -29.77
N LYS A 243 -72.69 10.53 -30.57
CA LYS A 243 -72.89 9.08 -30.50
C LYS A 243 -71.98 8.37 -29.51
N ARG A 244 -70.79 8.92 -29.25
CA ARG A 244 -69.89 8.36 -28.24
C ARG A 244 -70.10 9.05 -26.91
N THR A 245 -70.27 8.24 -25.87
CA THR A 245 -70.26 8.66 -24.48
C THR A 245 -69.34 7.74 -23.68
N MET A 246 -68.67 8.28 -22.67
CA MET A 246 -67.84 7.52 -21.74
C MET A 246 -68.14 7.95 -20.31
N ALA A 247 -68.00 7.07 -19.32
CA ALA A 247 -68.27 7.45 -17.94
C ALA A 247 -67.26 8.51 -17.46
N LEU A 248 -67.73 9.55 -16.78
CA LEU A 248 -66.87 10.67 -16.35
C LEU A 248 -65.79 10.22 -15.36
N ASP A 249 -66.07 9.16 -14.58
CA ASP A 249 -65.17 8.52 -13.62
C ASP A 249 -64.21 7.49 -14.26
N THR A 250 -64.23 7.34 -15.60
CA THR A 250 -63.31 6.44 -16.30
C THR A 250 -61.87 6.83 -15.98
N GLN A 251 -61.16 5.94 -15.28
CA GLN A 251 -59.80 6.19 -14.84
C GLN A 251 -58.89 6.47 -16.04
N ASP A 252 -58.06 7.51 -15.90
CA ASP A 252 -57.09 7.95 -16.90
C ASP A 252 -57.67 8.31 -18.28
N LEU A 253 -58.97 8.61 -18.38
CA LEU A 253 -59.55 9.08 -19.63
C LEU A 253 -59.12 10.52 -19.95
N ALA A 254 -58.60 10.71 -21.17
CA ALA A 254 -58.13 11.97 -21.72
C ALA A 254 -59.20 13.07 -21.67
N ALA A 255 -60.43 12.74 -22.06
CA ALA A 255 -61.53 13.68 -22.10
C ALA A 255 -62.06 14.03 -20.71
N SER A 256 -62.05 13.09 -19.76
CA SER A 256 -62.40 13.37 -18.35
C SER A 256 -61.39 14.35 -17.74
N PHE A 257 -60.08 14.10 -17.92
CA PHE A 257 -59.03 15.03 -17.47
C PHE A 257 -59.18 16.42 -18.09
N ALA A 258 -59.51 16.50 -19.38
CA ALA A 258 -59.71 17.77 -20.06
C ALA A 258 -60.86 18.60 -19.47
N LEU A 259 -61.97 17.94 -19.09
CA LEU A 259 -63.12 18.57 -18.46
C LEU A 259 -62.84 19.00 -17.01
N GLU A 260 -62.07 18.20 -16.26
CA GLU A 260 -61.69 18.53 -14.87
C GLU A 260 -60.69 19.70 -14.81
N LYS A 261 -59.72 19.73 -15.73
CA LYS A 261 -58.64 20.74 -15.76
C LYS A 261 -58.45 21.30 -17.17
N PRO A 262 -59.32 22.21 -17.63
CA PRO A 262 -59.11 22.96 -18.87
C PRO A 262 -57.77 23.70 -18.85
N GLY A 263 -56.99 23.61 -19.92
CA GLY A 263 -55.63 24.17 -20.00
C GLY A 263 -54.54 23.20 -19.53
N GLY A 264 -54.92 22.08 -18.92
CA GLY A 264 -53.98 21.06 -18.47
C GLY A 264 -53.23 20.38 -19.62
N PHE A 265 -52.09 19.79 -19.28
CA PHE A 265 -51.33 18.92 -20.15
C PHE A 265 -51.02 17.62 -19.40
N ALA A 266 -51.29 16.48 -20.03
CA ALA A 266 -51.06 15.18 -19.42
C ALA A 266 -50.92 14.07 -20.47
N ILE A 267 -50.34 12.95 -20.04
CA ILE A 267 -50.43 11.67 -20.75
C ILE A 267 -51.60 10.90 -20.14
N LYS A 268 -52.59 10.59 -20.97
CA LYS A 268 -53.81 9.88 -20.58
C LYS A 268 -54.21 8.90 -21.68
N ARG A 269 -55.26 8.12 -21.47
CA ARG A 269 -55.82 7.22 -22.46
C ARG A 269 -56.94 7.89 -23.23
N ASP A 270 -56.92 7.79 -24.55
CA ASP A 270 -58.01 8.28 -25.37
C ASP A 270 -59.20 7.31 -25.38
N TYR A 271 -60.23 7.67 -26.14
CA TYR A 271 -61.44 6.86 -26.31
C TYR A 271 -61.19 5.52 -27.04
N LEU A 272 -60.02 5.31 -27.65
CA LEU A 272 -59.60 4.03 -28.23
C LEU A 272 -58.74 3.21 -27.24
N GLY A 273 -58.47 3.74 -26.05
CA GLY A 273 -57.63 3.13 -25.03
C GLY A 273 -56.12 3.31 -25.23
N GLY A 274 -55.70 4.06 -26.26
CA GLY A 274 -54.29 4.33 -26.54
C GLY A 274 -53.74 5.46 -25.66
N GLU A 275 -52.45 5.39 -25.28
CA GLU A 275 -51.80 6.49 -24.57
C GLU A 275 -51.55 7.67 -25.49
N VAL A 276 -52.03 8.84 -25.07
CA VAL A 276 -51.96 10.08 -25.84
C VAL A 276 -51.44 11.22 -24.96
N LEU A 277 -50.64 12.09 -25.56
CA LEU A 277 -50.34 13.41 -24.99
C LEU A 277 -51.50 14.31 -25.39
N LEU A 278 -52.10 14.99 -24.41
CA LEU A 278 -53.22 15.89 -24.66
C LEU A 278 -53.01 17.25 -24.01
N THR A 279 -53.64 18.26 -24.59
CA THR A 279 -53.97 19.51 -23.91
C THR A 279 -55.40 19.90 -24.21
N SER A 280 -55.98 20.74 -23.37
CA SER A 280 -57.37 21.18 -23.50
C SER A 280 -57.51 22.69 -23.41
N ARG A 281 -58.61 23.24 -23.96
CA ARG A 281 -59.01 24.65 -23.81
C ARG A 281 -60.52 24.71 -23.59
N SER A 282 -60.95 25.53 -22.62
CA SER A 282 -62.37 25.86 -22.50
C SER A 282 -62.74 26.83 -23.60
N ILE A 283 -63.89 26.63 -24.23
CA ILE A 283 -64.45 27.62 -25.16
C ILE A 283 -65.26 28.64 -24.33
N PRO A 284 -65.12 29.95 -24.59
CA PRO A 284 -65.99 30.97 -23.98
C PRO A 284 -67.47 30.75 -24.32
N GLU A 285 -68.38 31.23 -23.46
CA GLU A 285 -69.84 31.25 -23.68
C GLU A 285 -70.58 29.90 -23.78
N VAL A 286 -69.88 28.79 -24.03
CA VAL A 286 -70.45 27.44 -24.14
C VAL A 286 -69.75 26.46 -23.19
N PRO A 287 -70.43 25.41 -22.69
CA PRO A 287 -69.85 24.43 -21.77
C PRO A 287 -68.95 23.40 -22.47
N TRP A 288 -68.22 23.82 -23.51
CA TRP A 288 -67.39 22.93 -24.32
C TRP A 288 -65.93 23.04 -23.92
N VAL A 289 -65.27 21.89 -23.92
CA VAL A 289 -63.82 21.80 -23.82
C VAL A 289 -63.28 21.22 -25.11
N LEU A 290 -62.40 21.97 -25.77
CA LEU A 290 -61.62 21.51 -26.89
C LEU A 290 -60.45 20.68 -26.38
N VAL A 291 -60.29 19.48 -26.94
CA VAL A 291 -59.18 18.57 -26.63
C VAL A 291 -58.33 18.39 -27.88
N ARG A 292 -57.05 18.70 -27.76
CA ARG A 292 -56.04 18.38 -28.77
C ARG A 292 -55.19 17.24 -28.23
N LYS A 293 -55.07 16.15 -28.99
CA LYS A 293 -54.23 15.01 -28.63
C LYS A 293 -53.31 14.57 -29.75
N VAL A 294 -52.28 13.80 -29.41
CA VAL A 294 -51.41 13.04 -30.30
C VAL A 294 -51.01 11.74 -29.61
N THR A 295 -50.84 10.64 -30.35
CA THR A 295 -50.42 9.38 -29.72
C THR A 295 -49.02 9.47 -29.15
N ARG A 296 -48.81 8.84 -27.99
CA ARG A 296 -47.49 8.82 -27.32
C ARG A 296 -46.43 8.20 -28.21
N SER A 297 -46.76 7.12 -28.90
CA SER A 297 -45.85 6.43 -29.81
C SER A 297 -45.37 7.34 -30.92
N GLU A 298 -46.25 8.14 -31.54
CA GLU A 298 -45.82 9.08 -32.56
C GLU A 298 -44.99 10.21 -31.93
N ALA A 299 -45.52 10.86 -30.89
CA ALA A 299 -44.91 12.04 -30.30
C ALA A 299 -43.50 11.79 -29.73
N LEU A 300 -43.30 10.63 -29.09
CA LEU A 300 -42.05 10.32 -28.38
C LEU A 300 -41.15 9.32 -29.11
N SER A 301 -41.58 8.69 -30.21
CA SER A 301 -40.77 7.67 -30.92
C SER A 301 -39.36 8.14 -31.28
N GLY A 302 -39.23 9.33 -31.88
CA GLY A 302 -37.94 9.88 -32.27
C GLY A 302 -37.01 10.09 -31.07
N THR A 303 -37.54 10.66 -29.99
CA THR A 303 -36.80 10.91 -28.75
C THR A 303 -36.45 9.62 -28.03
N GLU A 304 -37.38 8.68 -27.89
CA GLU A 304 -37.16 7.41 -27.20
C GLU A 304 -36.08 6.57 -27.91
N ASN A 305 -36.10 6.52 -29.25
CA ASN A 305 -35.05 5.85 -30.03
C ASN A 305 -33.68 6.52 -29.85
N ARG A 306 -33.63 7.86 -29.89
CA ARG A 306 -32.40 8.62 -29.67
C ARG A 306 -31.86 8.40 -28.25
N LEU A 307 -32.71 8.49 -27.24
CA LEU A 307 -32.34 8.25 -25.84
C LEU A 307 -31.83 6.84 -25.61
N ARG A 308 -32.49 5.83 -26.18
CA ARG A 308 -32.04 4.44 -26.14
C ARG A 308 -30.66 4.28 -26.76
N THR A 309 -30.41 4.94 -27.88
CA THR A 309 -29.12 4.90 -28.59
C THR A 309 -28.02 5.55 -27.75
N ILE A 310 -28.29 6.73 -27.17
CA ILE A 310 -27.36 7.44 -26.29
C ILE A 310 -27.02 6.59 -25.05
N LEU A 311 -28.02 5.96 -24.43
CA LEU A 311 -27.80 5.07 -23.27
C LEU A 311 -26.89 3.89 -23.63
N ILE A 312 -27.13 3.23 -24.77
CA ILE A 312 -26.29 2.11 -25.25
C ILE A 312 -24.85 2.58 -25.45
N VAL A 313 -24.64 3.74 -26.09
CA VAL A 313 -23.30 4.31 -26.31
C VAL A 313 -22.60 4.62 -24.98
N PHE A 314 -23.28 5.25 -24.01
CA PHE A 314 -22.70 5.53 -22.70
C PHE A 314 -22.32 4.25 -21.94
N VAL A 315 -23.17 3.22 -21.96
CA VAL A 315 -22.87 1.93 -21.34
C VAL A 315 -21.63 1.29 -21.99
N LEU A 316 -21.52 1.32 -23.32
CA LEU A 316 -20.36 0.81 -24.03
C LEU A 316 -19.07 1.56 -23.68
N ILE A 317 -19.12 2.89 -23.58
CA ILE A 317 -17.97 3.71 -23.14
C ILE A 317 -17.55 3.33 -21.72
N ILE A 318 -18.50 3.22 -20.79
CA ILE A 318 -18.24 2.86 -19.40
C ILE A 318 -17.61 1.46 -19.31
N VAL A 319 -18.13 0.48 -20.05
CA VAL A 319 -17.55 -0.88 -20.13
C VAL A 319 -16.15 -0.85 -20.72
N GLY A 320 -15.92 -0.09 -21.80
CA GLY A 320 -14.61 0.08 -22.42
C GLY A 320 -13.57 0.62 -21.44
N VAL A 321 -13.90 1.70 -20.72
CA VAL A 321 -13.03 2.29 -19.69
C VAL A 321 -12.75 1.30 -18.56
N ALA A 322 -13.76 0.55 -18.11
CA ALA A 322 -13.57 -0.48 -17.07
C ALA A 322 -12.59 -1.58 -17.54
N VAL A 323 -12.73 -2.08 -18.77
CA VAL A 323 -11.82 -3.06 -19.36
C VAL A 323 -10.39 -2.50 -19.44
N THR A 324 -10.21 -1.25 -19.87
CA THR A 324 -8.89 -0.61 -19.92
C THR A 324 -8.27 -0.50 -18.53
N ILE A 325 -9.04 -0.07 -17.51
CA ILE A 325 -8.55 0.03 -16.13
C ILE A 325 -8.16 -1.35 -15.60
N ILE A 326 -8.98 -2.39 -15.85
CA ILE A 326 -8.66 -3.77 -15.46
C ILE A 326 -7.41 -4.27 -16.16
N ALA A 327 -7.24 -3.97 -17.46
CA ALA A 327 -6.04 -4.34 -18.21
C ALA A 327 -4.78 -3.67 -17.66
N VAL A 328 -4.84 -2.36 -17.37
CA VAL A 328 -3.74 -1.60 -16.75
C VAL A 328 -3.43 -2.14 -15.35
N TRP A 329 -4.46 -2.40 -14.54
CA TRP A 329 -4.29 -2.95 -13.20
C TRP A 329 -3.66 -4.35 -13.25
N ARG A 330 -4.15 -5.23 -14.13
CA ARG A 330 -3.60 -6.59 -14.33
C ARG A 330 -2.17 -6.54 -14.84
N HIS A 331 -1.84 -5.63 -15.75
CA HIS A 331 -0.48 -5.44 -16.23
C HIS A 331 0.45 -4.97 -15.10
N GLY A 332 0.02 -3.96 -14.34
CA GLY A 332 0.79 -3.44 -13.21
C GLY A 332 0.91 -4.40 -12.02
N SER A 333 -0.10 -5.24 -11.77
CA SER A 333 -0.03 -6.30 -10.74
C SER A 333 0.88 -7.45 -11.20
N SER A 334 0.85 -7.81 -12.48
CA SER A 334 1.70 -8.86 -13.05
C SER A 334 3.18 -8.47 -13.00
N ILE A 335 3.53 -7.22 -13.31
CA ILE A 335 4.91 -6.74 -13.24
C ILE A 335 5.41 -6.75 -11.78
N ARG A 336 4.61 -6.23 -10.85
CA ARG A 336 4.98 -6.23 -9.42
C ARG A 336 5.09 -7.64 -8.83
N ALA A 337 4.23 -8.56 -9.25
CA ALA A 337 4.32 -9.96 -8.84
C ALA A 337 5.57 -10.64 -9.41
N ALA A 338 5.94 -10.36 -10.66
CA ALA A 338 7.16 -10.87 -11.28
C ALA A 338 8.43 -10.30 -10.62
N GLU A 339 8.47 -9.00 -10.32
CA GLU A 339 9.58 -8.38 -9.60
C GLU A 339 9.72 -8.90 -8.16
N ALA A 340 8.60 -9.13 -7.47
CA ALA A 340 8.63 -9.72 -6.13
C ALA A 340 9.15 -11.16 -6.15
N ALA A 341 8.65 -11.98 -7.09
CA ALA A 341 9.13 -13.35 -7.27
C ALA A 341 10.63 -13.40 -7.60
N GLU A 342 11.11 -12.49 -8.45
CA GLU A 342 12.52 -12.41 -8.80
C GLU A 342 13.38 -11.94 -7.61
N LYS A 343 12.91 -10.97 -6.82
CA LYS A 343 13.59 -10.57 -5.58
C LYS A 343 13.68 -11.72 -4.58
N PHE A 344 12.61 -12.50 -4.41
CA PHE A 344 12.64 -13.69 -3.55
C PHE A 344 13.59 -14.77 -4.09
N ARG A 345 13.62 -14.98 -5.41
CA ARG A 345 14.56 -15.92 -6.04
C ARG A 345 16.01 -15.50 -5.81
N ILE A 346 16.34 -14.23 -6.06
CA ILE A 346 17.68 -13.69 -5.83
C ILE A 346 18.06 -13.76 -4.35
N ALA A 347 17.14 -13.47 -3.44
CA ALA A 347 17.38 -13.59 -2.00
C ALA A 347 17.65 -15.05 -1.61
N ALA A 348 16.85 -16.00 -2.09
CA ALA A 348 17.03 -17.43 -1.83
C ALA A 348 18.37 -17.94 -2.39
N GLU A 349 18.72 -17.60 -3.62
CA GLU A 349 20.02 -17.93 -4.22
C GLU A 349 21.18 -17.32 -3.42
N ARG A 350 21.03 -16.07 -2.96
CA ARG A 350 22.04 -15.42 -2.13
C ARG A 350 22.20 -16.12 -0.77
N PHE A 351 21.10 -16.50 -0.11
CA PHE A 351 21.14 -17.27 1.14
C PHE A 351 21.78 -18.65 0.94
N GLU A 352 21.43 -19.36 -0.13
CA GLU A 352 22.04 -20.65 -0.46
C GLU A 352 23.55 -20.50 -0.72
N ASN A 353 23.95 -19.46 -1.46
CA ASN A 353 25.36 -19.17 -1.73
C ASN A 353 26.12 -18.77 -0.47
N ILE A 354 25.53 -17.98 0.43
CA ILE A 354 26.12 -17.66 1.73
C ILE A 354 26.27 -18.94 2.57
N GLY A 355 25.26 -19.81 2.61
CA GLY A 355 25.33 -21.09 3.31
C GLY A 355 26.45 -22.00 2.77
N LYS A 356 26.58 -22.11 1.44
CA LYS A 356 27.68 -22.84 0.79
C LYS A 356 29.03 -22.22 1.11
N PHE A 357 29.16 -20.89 1.03
CA PHE A 357 30.38 -20.18 1.36
C PHE A 357 30.78 -20.40 2.83
N MET A 358 29.83 -20.28 3.77
CA MET A 358 30.08 -20.52 5.19
C MET A 358 30.58 -21.95 5.43
N ARG A 359 29.98 -22.97 4.80
CA ARG A 359 30.49 -24.36 4.89
C ARG A 359 31.90 -24.49 4.34
N VAL A 360 32.22 -23.85 3.21
CA VAL A 360 33.59 -23.87 2.64
C VAL A 360 34.57 -23.20 3.60
N VAL A 361 34.20 -22.07 4.21
CA VAL A 361 35.03 -21.38 5.19
C VAL A 361 35.24 -22.25 6.43
N THR A 362 34.17 -22.80 7.03
CA THR A 362 34.28 -23.61 8.24
C THR A 362 34.97 -24.94 8.02
N ASN A 363 34.80 -25.58 6.86
CA ASN A 363 35.43 -26.85 6.52
C ASN A 363 36.90 -26.71 6.11
N SER A 364 37.32 -25.51 5.69
CA SER A 364 38.73 -25.23 5.37
C SER A 364 39.56 -24.90 6.62
N GLN A 365 38.93 -24.57 7.74
CA GLN A 365 39.63 -24.46 9.02
C GLN A 365 40.00 -25.85 9.54
N PRO A 366 41.20 -26.04 10.11
CA PRO A 366 41.57 -27.30 10.76
C PRO A 366 40.88 -27.51 12.11
N THR A 367 40.39 -26.44 12.74
CA THR A 367 39.74 -26.46 14.06
C THR A 367 38.35 -27.08 14.02
N HIS A 368 37.92 -27.68 15.13
CA HIS A 368 36.57 -28.22 15.25
C HIS A 368 35.60 -27.08 15.55
N ILE A 369 34.61 -26.89 14.68
CA ILE A 369 33.58 -25.87 14.84
C ILE A 369 32.24 -26.58 14.90
N VAL A 370 31.58 -26.53 16.04
CA VAL A 370 30.32 -27.22 16.31
C VAL A 370 29.35 -26.28 17.01
N ALA A 371 28.06 -26.40 16.75
CA ALA A 371 27.03 -25.75 17.56
C ALA A 371 26.15 -26.81 18.20
N VAL A 372 25.71 -26.54 19.43
CA VAL A 372 24.80 -27.41 20.17
C VAL A 372 23.61 -26.64 20.72
N ASP A 373 22.46 -27.29 20.84
CA ASP A 373 21.30 -26.73 21.52
C ASP A 373 21.46 -26.76 23.06
N GLY A 374 20.50 -26.17 23.78
CA GLY A 374 20.46 -26.20 25.26
C GLY A 374 20.39 -27.60 25.89
N THR A 375 20.20 -28.66 25.10
CA THR A 375 20.23 -30.07 25.54
C THR A 375 21.50 -30.83 25.12
N THR A 376 22.52 -30.08 24.68
CA THR A 376 23.82 -30.55 24.19
C THR A 376 23.74 -31.44 22.95
N LYS A 377 22.72 -31.25 22.10
CA LYS A 377 22.64 -31.92 20.79
C LYS A 377 23.25 -31.07 19.69
N TYR A 378 24.01 -31.69 18.78
CA TYR A 378 24.63 -30.98 17.65
C TYR A 378 23.56 -30.40 16.70
N THR A 379 23.62 -29.09 16.50
CA THR A 379 22.81 -28.33 15.53
C THR A 379 23.66 -27.80 14.37
N PHE A 380 24.98 -27.92 14.47
CA PHE A 380 25.93 -27.65 13.39
C PHE A 380 27.25 -28.38 13.69
N ALA A 381 27.94 -28.83 12.65
CA ALA A 381 29.32 -29.29 12.74
C ALA A 381 30.03 -29.04 11.40
N ASN A 382 31.31 -28.66 11.47
CA ASN A 382 32.17 -28.63 10.30
C ASN A 382 32.76 -30.02 10.01
N GLN A 383 33.28 -30.19 8.79
CA GLN A 383 33.84 -31.46 8.35
C GLN A 383 35.03 -31.97 9.20
N PRO A 384 35.98 -31.14 9.65
CA PRO A 384 37.03 -31.57 10.59
C PRO A 384 36.49 -32.21 11.87
N ALA A 385 35.51 -31.58 12.54
CA ALA A 385 34.92 -32.11 13.77
C ALA A 385 34.29 -33.50 13.55
N ALA A 386 33.57 -33.68 12.44
CA ALA A 386 32.95 -34.95 12.11
C ALA A 386 33.97 -36.04 11.75
N ARG A 387 34.96 -35.70 10.91
CA ARG A 387 36.02 -36.61 10.48
C ARG A 387 36.81 -37.15 11.67
N ASP A 388 37.19 -36.29 12.60
CA ASP A 388 38.03 -36.66 13.73
C ASP A 388 37.22 -37.45 14.78
N ALA A 389 35.91 -37.25 14.85
CA ALA A 389 34.98 -38.10 15.60
C ALA A 389 34.65 -39.44 14.91
N GLY A 390 35.11 -39.65 13.67
CA GLY A 390 34.89 -40.88 12.91
C GLY A 390 33.46 -41.07 12.36
N ILE A 391 32.68 -40.00 12.23
CA ILE A 391 31.30 -40.03 11.70
C ILE A 391 31.08 -38.97 10.60
N THR A 392 29.97 -39.04 9.88
CA THR A 392 29.62 -38.01 8.89
C THR A 392 29.01 -36.78 9.57
N VAL A 393 29.05 -35.62 8.89
CA VAL A 393 28.42 -34.40 9.42
C VAL A 393 26.91 -34.64 9.57
N GLU A 394 26.28 -35.28 8.58
CA GLU A 394 24.86 -35.61 8.60
C GLU A 394 24.48 -36.52 9.78
N ASP A 395 25.30 -37.53 10.08
CA ASP A 395 25.06 -38.44 11.20
C ASP A 395 25.28 -37.76 12.57
N MET A 396 26.21 -36.80 12.64
CA MET A 396 26.49 -36.05 13.87
C MET A 396 25.31 -35.18 14.30
N MET A 397 24.53 -34.66 13.34
CA MET A 397 23.39 -33.76 13.62
C MET A 397 22.35 -34.42 14.52
N GLY A 398 22.02 -33.78 15.64
CA GLY A 398 21.05 -34.26 16.61
C GLY A 398 21.59 -35.29 17.61
N MET A 399 22.82 -35.79 17.44
CA MET A 399 23.48 -36.61 18.47
C MET A 399 23.83 -35.77 19.69
N LYS A 400 23.87 -36.38 20.87
CA LYS A 400 24.37 -35.74 22.09
C LYS A 400 25.90 -35.68 22.09
N MET A 401 26.49 -34.60 22.61
CA MET A 401 27.94 -34.45 22.76
C MET A 401 28.61 -35.66 23.40
N ALA A 402 28.07 -36.18 24.51
CA ALA A 402 28.63 -37.33 25.22
C ALA A 402 28.76 -38.60 24.36
N SER A 403 27.94 -38.75 23.32
CA SER A 403 27.99 -39.89 22.39
C SER A 403 29.09 -39.74 21.34
N VAL A 404 29.60 -38.53 21.12
CA VAL A 404 30.59 -38.21 20.08
C VAL A 404 31.99 -38.04 20.67
N ILE A 405 32.12 -37.24 21.73
CA ILE A 405 33.42 -36.88 22.34
C ILE A 405 33.68 -37.59 23.68
N GLY A 406 32.80 -38.50 24.07
CA GLY A 406 32.86 -39.20 25.36
C GLY A 406 32.34 -38.39 26.55
N PRO A 407 32.13 -39.01 27.71
CA PRO A 407 31.44 -38.40 28.85
C PRO A 407 32.25 -37.30 29.54
N VAL A 408 33.57 -37.47 29.67
CA VAL A 408 34.42 -36.54 30.45
C VAL A 408 34.55 -35.16 29.76
N PRO A 409 34.88 -35.05 28.46
CA PRO A 409 34.87 -33.76 27.77
C PRO A 409 33.46 -33.17 27.66
N ALA A 410 32.45 -34.01 27.40
CA ALA A 410 31.07 -33.55 27.24
C ALA A 410 30.50 -32.92 28.52
N GLU A 411 30.69 -33.53 29.69
CA GLU A 411 30.24 -32.97 30.97
C GLU A 411 30.93 -31.63 31.27
N THR A 412 32.22 -31.53 30.94
CA THR A 412 32.99 -30.29 31.09
C THR A 412 32.38 -29.17 30.25
N TYR A 413 32.09 -29.43 28.97
CA TYR A 413 31.52 -28.44 28.07
C TYR A 413 30.04 -28.15 28.35
N GLU A 414 29.24 -29.14 28.77
CA GLU A 414 27.86 -28.96 29.18
C GLU A 414 27.76 -27.95 30.32
N ARG A 415 28.57 -28.11 31.38
CA ARG A 415 28.61 -27.17 32.50
C ARG A 415 28.95 -25.74 32.08
N ILE A 416 29.87 -25.58 31.13
CA ILE A 416 30.25 -24.26 30.58
C ILE A 416 29.10 -23.67 29.76
N ASN A 417 28.53 -24.47 28.85
CA ASN A 417 27.44 -24.06 27.96
C ASN A 417 26.20 -23.64 28.73
N THR A 418 25.79 -24.40 29.76
CA THR A 418 24.63 -24.05 30.61
C THR A 418 24.84 -22.69 31.27
N LYS A 419 26.01 -22.46 31.86
CA LYS A 419 26.33 -21.17 32.51
C LYS A 419 26.29 -20.00 31.52
N ILE A 420 26.81 -20.18 30.31
CA ILE A 420 26.81 -19.16 29.25
C ILE A 420 25.39 -18.87 28.78
N LEU A 421 24.56 -19.90 28.57
CA LEU A 421 23.16 -19.74 28.17
C LEU A 421 22.33 -19.03 29.23
N ASP A 422 22.51 -19.36 30.52
CA ASP A 422 21.82 -18.70 31.63
C ASP A 422 22.18 -17.21 31.71
N GLN A 423 23.48 -16.90 31.60
CA GLN A 423 23.96 -15.52 31.57
C GLN A 423 23.43 -14.77 30.34
N PHE A 424 23.43 -15.42 29.17
CA PHE A 424 22.95 -14.84 27.92
C PHE A 424 21.45 -14.54 27.97
N ALA A 425 20.63 -15.46 28.48
CA ALA A 425 19.20 -15.26 28.68
C ALA A 425 18.92 -14.03 29.56
N SER A 426 19.65 -13.89 30.67
CA SER A 426 19.53 -12.73 31.55
C SER A 426 19.90 -11.40 30.87
N LEU A 427 20.89 -11.38 29.97
CA LEU A 427 21.31 -10.15 29.28
C LEU A 427 20.35 -9.77 28.13
N GLU A 428 19.78 -10.75 27.44
CA GLU A 428 18.75 -10.53 26.42
C GLU A 428 17.46 -9.97 27.04
N GLU A 429 17.04 -10.47 28.22
CA GLU A 429 15.91 -9.90 28.97
C GLU A 429 16.14 -8.44 29.39
N GLN A 430 17.40 -8.06 29.65
CA GLN A 430 17.81 -6.70 29.99
C GLN A 430 18.01 -5.79 28.77
N GLY A 431 17.90 -6.33 27.54
CA GLY A 431 18.03 -5.56 26.30
C GLY A 431 19.45 -5.10 25.98
N VAL A 432 20.47 -5.81 26.45
CA VAL A 432 21.89 -5.46 26.19
C VAL A 432 22.26 -5.77 24.74
N ALA A 433 22.72 -4.76 23.99
CA ALA A 433 23.00 -4.90 22.55
C ALA A 433 24.13 -5.91 22.22
N ASP A 434 25.17 -5.97 23.05
CA ASP A 434 26.36 -6.83 22.87
C ASP A 434 26.36 -8.06 23.79
N SER A 435 25.17 -8.57 24.12
CA SER A 435 24.97 -9.76 24.97
C SER A 435 25.81 -10.98 24.55
N VAL A 436 26.01 -11.17 23.24
CA VAL A 436 26.79 -12.30 22.69
C VAL A 436 28.28 -12.17 23.05
N GLU A 437 28.88 -10.99 22.84
CA GLU A 437 30.31 -10.78 23.11
C GLU A 437 30.60 -10.78 24.61
N GLN A 438 29.68 -10.26 25.44
CA GLN A 438 29.84 -10.27 26.90
C GLN A 438 29.77 -11.67 27.52
N CYS A 439 29.08 -12.60 26.86
CA CYS A 439 28.96 -14.00 27.29
C CYS A 439 30.01 -14.92 26.68
N ARG A 440 30.83 -14.44 25.73
CA ARG A 440 31.88 -15.24 25.11
C ARG A 440 32.95 -15.61 26.12
N GLN A 441 33.27 -16.91 26.21
CA GLN A 441 34.30 -17.42 27.12
C GLN A 441 35.25 -18.37 26.39
N ALA A 442 36.52 -18.37 26.80
CA ALA A 442 37.53 -19.30 26.30
C ALA A 442 38.23 -20.00 27.46
N HIS A 443 38.46 -21.30 27.33
CA HIS A 443 39.05 -22.14 28.36
C HIS A 443 40.14 -23.04 27.80
N MET A 444 41.15 -23.32 28.61
CA MET A 444 42.17 -24.32 28.34
C MET A 444 41.83 -25.60 29.09
N HIS A 445 41.79 -26.72 28.39
CA HIS A 445 41.51 -28.03 28.93
C HIS A 445 42.69 -28.96 28.69
N THR A 446 43.00 -29.76 29.71
CA THR A 446 44.00 -30.81 29.62
C THR A 446 43.29 -32.12 29.96
N PHE A 447 43.26 -33.04 29.00
CA PHE A 447 42.62 -34.34 29.14
C PHE A 447 43.70 -35.43 29.03
N GLY A 448 43.62 -36.47 29.86
CA GLY A 448 44.59 -37.57 29.88
C GLY A 448 45.67 -37.44 30.95
N GLU A 449 46.46 -38.52 31.11
CA GLU A 449 47.56 -38.64 32.07
C GLU A 449 48.86 -39.05 31.33
N ASP A 450 50.02 -38.70 31.90
CA ASP A 450 51.38 -39.04 31.42
C ASP A 450 51.72 -38.61 29.96
N GLU A 451 52.04 -39.57 29.09
CA GLU A 451 52.50 -39.32 27.71
C GLU A 451 51.34 -39.01 26.74
N ASN A 452 50.09 -39.21 27.15
CA ASN A 452 48.89 -39.08 26.31
C ASN A 452 48.04 -37.85 26.69
N ILE A 453 48.71 -36.74 26.98
CA ILE A 453 48.06 -35.49 27.36
C ILE A 453 47.53 -34.78 26.11
N GLN A 454 46.22 -34.58 26.03
CA GLN A 454 45.58 -33.74 25.03
C GLN A 454 45.32 -32.34 25.60
N VAL A 455 45.73 -31.30 24.88
CA VAL A 455 45.52 -29.90 25.27
C VAL A 455 44.54 -29.25 24.29
N ILE A 456 43.32 -28.98 24.74
CA ILE A 456 42.28 -28.35 23.91
C ILE A 456 41.98 -26.95 24.43
N ARG A 457 42.02 -25.96 23.53
CA ARG A 457 41.44 -24.63 23.78
C ARG A 457 40.01 -24.61 23.26
N SER A 458 39.05 -24.43 24.15
CA SER A 458 37.63 -24.28 23.80
C SER A 458 37.23 -22.81 23.83
N SER A 459 36.46 -22.35 22.85
CA SER A 459 35.79 -21.05 22.84
C SER A 459 34.31 -21.23 22.65
N HIS A 460 33.50 -20.60 23.49
CA HIS A 460 32.06 -20.80 23.56
C HIS A 460 31.35 -19.47 23.32
N VAL A 461 30.42 -19.44 22.36
CA VAL A 461 29.67 -18.26 21.92
C VAL A 461 28.17 -18.58 21.89
N PRO A 462 27.30 -17.85 22.61
CA PRO A 462 25.87 -18.13 22.59
C PRO A 462 25.24 -17.77 21.24
N LEU A 463 24.24 -18.56 20.84
CA LEU A 463 23.43 -18.37 19.64
C LEU A 463 22.00 -18.03 20.06
N ARG A 464 21.43 -16.98 19.46
CA ARG A 464 20.01 -16.63 19.64
C ARG A 464 19.13 -17.73 19.04
N GLY A 465 18.07 -18.09 19.77
CA GLY A 465 17.03 -18.95 19.22
C GLY A 465 16.15 -18.19 18.22
N ASP A 466 15.56 -18.92 17.29
CA ASP A 466 14.50 -18.45 16.40
C ASP A 466 13.23 -19.31 16.58
N ARG A 467 12.26 -19.14 15.68
CA ARG A 467 10.98 -19.86 15.76
C ARG A 467 11.14 -21.39 15.62
N ASP A 468 12.16 -21.84 14.91
CA ASP A 468 12.37 -23.23 14.53
C ASP A 468 13.54 -23.88 15.31
N HIS A 469 14.45 -23.08 15.88
CA HIS A 469 15.63 -23.53 16.62
C HIS A 469 15.74 -22.87 18.00
N PRO A 470 15.83 -23.64 19.11
CA PRO A 470 16.06 -23.08 20.43
C PRO A 470 17.46 -22.46 20.57
N PRO A 471 17.68 -21.60 21.60
CA PRO A 471 19.01 -21.06 21.89
C PRO A 471 20.06 -22.16 22.06
N GLY A 472 21.28 -21.87 21.65
CA GLY A 472 22.38 -22.83 21.63
C GLY A 472 23.73 -22.18 21.84
N VAL A 473 24.81 -22.96 21.71
CA VAL A 473 26.18 -22.48 21.86
C VAL A 473 27.02 -22.96 20.69
N LEU A 474 27.68 -22.03 20.01
CA LEU A 474 28.75 -22.31 19.06
C LEU A 474 30.05 -22.51 19.84
N MET A 475 30.70 -23.64 19.59
CA MET A 475 31.98 -24.02 20.17
C MET A 475 33.04 -24.12 19.08
N VAL A 476 34.19 -23.50 19.35
CA VAL A 476 35.42 -23.67 18.57
C VAL A 476 36.42 -24.40 19.45
N LEU A 477 36.79 -25.62 19.08
CA LEU A 477 37.74 -26.46 19.79
C LEU A 477 39.02 -26.56 18.97
N ASP A 478 40.11 -26.08 19.56
CA ASP A 478 41.42 -26.03 18.93
C ASP A 478 42.36 -26.97 19.69
N ASP A 479 42.86 -27.99 18.99
CA ASP A 479 43.77 -28.98 19.56
C ASP A 479 45.22 -28.45 19.48
N LEU A 480 45.79 -28.13 20.64
CA LEU A 480 47.13 -27.57 20.80
C LEU A 480 48.13 -28.63 21.27
N THR A 481 47.77 -29.92 21.24
CA THR A 481 48.60 -31.01 21.74
C THR A 481 49.94 -31.07 21.01
N ASP A 482 49.92 -31.11 19.68
CA ASP A 482 51.16 -31.19 18.89
C ASP A 482 52.04 -29.96 19.10
N LEU A 483 51.45 -28.76 19.07
CA LEU A 483 52.18 -27.51 19.26
C LEU A 483 52.86 -27.42 20.63
N THR A 484 52.16 -27.82 21.69
CA THR A 484 52.71 -27.82 23.05
C THR A 484 53.77 -28.90 23.23
N SER A 485 53.63 -30.04 22.56
CA SER A 485 54.63 -31.11 22.59
C SER A 485 55.91 -30.74 21.82
N GLU A 486 55.79 -30.14 20.63
CA GLU A 486 56.91 -29.73 19.78
C GLU A 486 57.72 -28.60 20.43
N ARG A 487 57.04 -27.62 21.05
CA ARG A 487 57.71 -26.59 21.83
C ARG A 487 58.56 -27.19 22.96
N ARG A 488 58.01 -28.13 23.73
CA ARG A 488 58.73 -28.83 24.80
C ARG A 488 59.93 -29.63 24.27
N LYS A 489 59.79 -30.30 23.12
CA LYS A 489 60.90 -31.03 22.47
C LYS A 489 62.01 -30.07 22.01
N SER A 490 61.66 -28.95 21.38
CA SER A 490 62.60 -27.94 20.91
C SER A 490 63.39 -27.32 22.07
N GLU A 491 62.73 -26.92 23.14
CA GLU A 491 63.37 -26.39 24.36
C GLU A 491 64.39 -27.40 24.96
N LYS A 492 64.02 -28.69 25.00
CA LYS A 492 64.91 -29.76 25.47
C LYS A 492 66.11 -29.96 24.54
N MET A 493 65.90 -29.94 23.22
CA MET A 493 66.96 -30.12 22.22
C MET A 493 67.97 -28.96 22.24
N THR A 494 67.52 -27.71 22.36
CA THR A 494 68.40 -26.54 22.47
C THR A 494 69.32 -26.64 23.70
N ARG A 495 68.78 -27.01 24.86
CA ARG A 495 69.58 -27.24 26.09
C ARG A 495 70.63 -28.33 25.89
N GLN A 496 70.28 -29.43 25.22
CA GLN A 496 71.24 -30.51 24.93
C GLN A 496 72.37 -30.08 23.97
N LEU A 497 72.06 -29.26 22.95
CA LEU A 497 73.05 -28.74 22.01
C LEU A 497 74.04 -27.79 22.70
N ILE A 498 73.56 -26.88 23.54
CA ILE A 498 74.41 -25.96 24.34
C ILE A 498 75.41 -26.78 25.16
N ASN A 499 74.94 -27.74 25.97
CA ASN A 499 75.81 -28.59 26.79
C ASN A 499 76.85 -29.35 25.95
N THR A 500 76.48 -29.80 24.75
CA THR A 500 77.40 -30.52 23.85
C THR A 500 78.53 -29.62 23.34
N MET A 501 78.21 -28.38 22.94
CA MET A 501 79.19 -27.42 22.44
C MET A 501 80.18 -26.99 23.53
N VAL A 502 79.68 -26.70 24.73
CA VAL A 502 80.50 -26.34 25.90
C VAL A 502 81.49 -27.46 26.23
N ASN A 503 81.01 -28.70 26.32
CA ASN A 503 81.87 -29.87 26.57
C ASN A 503 82.94 -30.07 25.49
N ALA A 504 82.65 -29.75 24.23
CA ALA A 504 83.62 -29.89 23.13
C ALA A 504 84.76 -28.86 23.23
N VAL A 505 84.46 -27.62 23.65
CA VAL A 505 85.47 -26.58 23.85
C VAL A 505 86.31 -26.87 25.09
N ASP A 506 85.67 -27.20 26.23
CA ASP A 506 86.36 -27.51 27.49
C ASP A 506 87.34 -28.69 27.33
N ARG A 507 87.02 -29.71 26.53
CA ARG A 507 87.91 -30.86 26.27
C ARG A 507 89.22 -30.52 25.55
N ARG A 508 89.36 -29.34 24.94
CA ARG A 508 90.63 -28.93 24.31
C ARG A 508 91.70 -28.52 25.33
N ASP A 509 91.29 -28.26 26.57
CA ASP A 509 92.17 -28.06 27.71
C ASP A 509 91.91 -29.17 28.73
N PRO A 510 92.83 -30.15 28.88
CA PRO A 510 92.66 -31.28 29.80
C PRO A 510 92.39 -30.88 31.25
N TYR A 511 92.73 -29.65 31.65
CA TYR A 511 92.55 -29.12 33.00
C TYR A 511 91.26 -28.28 33.15
N ALA A 512 90.51 -28.05 32.07
CA ALA A 512 89.26 -27.26 32.08
C ALA A 512 88.00 -28.12 31.86
N ILE A 513 88.10 -29.45 31.98
CA ILE A 513 86.96 -30.36 31.84
C ILE A 513 85.91 -30.02 32.92
N HIS A 514 84.71 -29.63 32.50
CA HIS A 514 83.60 -29.13 33.34
C HIS A 514 83.80 -27.74 33.96
N HIS A 515 84.86 -27.01 33.63
CA HIS A 515 85.11 -25.67 34.19
C HIS A 515 83.95 -24.72 33.93
N SER A 516 83.45 -24.66 32.70
CA SER A 516 82.37 -23.74 32.34
C SER A 516 81.04 -24.10 33.05
N ASN A 517 80.75 -25.40 33.23
CA ASN A 517 79.59 -25.86 34.00
C ASN A 517 79.70 -25.48 35.49
N ARG A 518 80.89 -25.65 36.08
CA ARG A 518 81.16 -25.27 37.48
C ARG A 518 81.02 -23.76 37.68
N VAL A 519 81.51 -22.96 36.74
CA VAL A 519 81.35 -21.50 36.75
C VAL A 519 79.88 -21.11 36.67
N ALA A 520 79.10 -21.70 35.77
CA ALA A 520 77.66 -21.46 35.68
C ALA A 520 76.93 -21.82 36.99
N GLU A 521 77.28 -22.95 37.60
CA GLU A 521 76.68 -23.39 38.86
C GLU A 521 76.98 -22.41 40.01
N VAL A 522 78.24 -21.99 40.14
CA VAL A 522 78.67 -21.01 41.14
C VAL A 522 78.00 -19.67 40.89
N ALA A 523 77.98 -19.18 39.64
CA ALA A 523 77.36 -17.92 39.27
C ALA A 523 75.85 -17.90 39.56
N LYS A 524 75.13 -18.97 39.21
CA LYS A 524 73.70 -19.14 39.51
C LYS A 524 73.43 -19.17 41.01
N THR A 525 74.33 -19.77 41.78
CA THR A 525 74.23 -19.84 43.24
C THR A 525 74.43 -18.45 43.86
N ILE A 526 75.45 -17.71 43.40
CA ILE A 526 75.69 -16.31 43.82
C ILE A 526 74.48 -15.43 43.48
N ALA A 527 73.94 -15.52 42.27
CA ALA A 527 72.76 -14.73 41.85
C ALA A 527 71.51 -15.01 42.69
N LYS A 528 71.31 -16.27 43.10
CA LYS A 528 70.23 -16.66 44.03
C LYS A 528 70.45 -16.12 45.44
N GLU A 529 71.69 -16.17 45.95
CA GLU A 529 72.04 -15.64 47.27
C GLU A 529 71.92 -14.10 47.30
N MET A 530 72.05 -13.45 46.14
CA MET A 530 71.79 -12.02 45.93
C MET A 530 70.31 -11.69 45.64
N GLU A 531 69.41 -12.68 45.65
CA GLU A 531 67.96 -12.54 45.42
C GLU A 531 67.60 -11.87 44.06
N LEU A 532 68.37 -12.13 43.01
CA LEU A 532 68.11 -11.58 41.68
C LEU A 532 66.88 -12.21 40.98
N GLY A 533 66.36 -11.53 39.97
CA GLY A 533 65.20 -11.97 39.17
C GLY A 533 65.49 -13.24 38.35
N LYS A 534 64.44 -13.91 37.87
CA LYS A 534 64.57 -15.13 37.06
C LYS A 534 65.44 -14.92 35.82
N ASP A 535 65.27 -13.79 35.15
CA ASP A 535 65.99 -13.45 33.91
C ASP A 535 67.49 -13.25 34.16
N ASP A 536 67.88 -12.63 35.28
CA ASP A 536 69.29 -12.46 35.66
C ASP A 536 69.92 -13.79 36.07
N ILE A 537 69.18 -14.65 36.79
CA ILE A 537 69.61 -15.99 37.19
C ILE A 537 69.85 -16.86 35.94
N GLU A 538 68.97 -16.79 34.93
CA GLU A 538 69.15 -17.51 33.67
C GLU A 538 70.30 -16.91 32.84
N THR A 539 70.46 -15.59 32.85
CA THR A 539 71.57 -14.90 32.18
C THR A 539 72.93 -15.36 32.70
N VAL A 540 73.15 -15.43 34.02
CA VAL A 540 74.44 -15.88 34.57
C VAL A 540 74.70 -17.37 34.37
N ASP A 541 73.65 -18.19 34.33
CA ASP A 541 73.73 -19.63 34.06
C ASP A 541 74.20 -19.86 32.62
N ILE A 542 73.58 -19.19 31.65
CA ILE A 542 73.96 -19.29 30.24
C ILE A 542 75.35 -18.66 30.01
N ALA A 543 75.61 -17.47 30.56
CA ALA A 543 76.88 -16.78 30.37
C ALA A 543 78.06 -17.56 30.98
N GLY A 544 77.91 -18.15 32.16
CA GLY A 544 78.95 -18.98 32.77
C GLY A 544 79.29 -20.23 31.95
N ASN A 545 78.29 -20.84 31.31
CA ASN A 545 78.51 -22.00 30.43
C ASN A 545 79.23 -21.61 29.13
N LEU A 546 78.97 -20.41 28.59
CA LEU A 546 79.42 -20.02 27.25
C LEU A 546 80.66 -19.11 27.23
N MET A 547 81.05 -18.52 28.37
CA MET A 547 82.13 -17.50 28.43
C MET A 547 83.49 -17.96 27.88
N ASN A 548 83.73 -19.27 27.82
CA ASN A 548 84.99 -19.85 27.34
C ASN A 548 84.96 -20.31 25.88
N LEU A 549 83.86 -20.11 25.14
CA LEU A 549 83.74 -20.57 23.75
C LEU A 549 84.87 -20.05 22.85
N GLY A 550 85.33 -18.82 23.07
CA GLY A 550 86.43 -18.18 22.33
C GLY A 550 87.75 -18.93 22.43
N LYS A 551 87.95 -19.81 23.43
CA LYS A 551 89.11 -20.72 23.52
C LYS A 551 89.26 -21.61 22.30
N ILE A 552 88.19 -21.80 21.50
CA ILE A 552 88.26 -22.54 20.23
C ILE A 552 89.25 -21.91 19.23
N PHE A 553 89.50 -20.61 19.27
CA PHE A 553 90.45 -19.97 18.35
C PHE A 553 91.88 -19.95 18.87
N ILE A 554 92.11 -20.45 20.09
CA ILE A 554 93.44 -20.48 20.70
C ILE A 554 94.15 -21.78 20.33
N PRO A 555 95.40 -21.71 19.84
CA PRO A 555 96.22 -22.90 19.61
C PRO A 555 96.41 -23.70 20.90
N THR A 556 96.28 -25.03 20.83
CA THR A 556 96.35 -25.91 22.02
C THR A 556 97.67 -25.77 22.78
N ASN A 557 98.79 -25.53 22.09
CA ASN A 557 100.09 -25.29 22.71
C ASN A 557 100.17 -24.01 23.55
N VAL A 558 99.28 -23.02 23.31
CA VAL A 558 99.14 -21.82 24.14
C VAL A 558 98.22 -22.11 25.34
N LEU A 559 97.13 -22.85 25.13
CA LEU A 559 96.21 -23.25 26.21
C LEU A 559 96.87 -24.15 27.26
N THR A 560 97.74 -25.08 26.86
CA THR A 560 98.36 -26.07 27.76
C THR A 560 99.79 -25.70 28.19
N LYS A 561 100.21 -24.44 28.06
CA LYS A 561 101.58 -24.00 28.34
C LYS A 561 101.84 -23.97 29.86
N ALA A 562 102.90 -24.67 30.31
CA ALA A 562 103.27 -24.75 31.73
C ALA A 562 104.17 -23.60 32.23
N GLY A 563 104.83 -22.85 31.34
CA GLY A 563 105.68 -21.70 31.66
C GLY A 563 105.01 -20.36 31.40
N ASP A 564 105.70 -19.25 31.70
CA ASP A 564 105.17 -17.89 31.49
C ASP A 564 104.76 -17.64 30.04
N MET A 565 103.60 -16.98 29.86
CA MET A 565 103.10 -16.53 28.57
C MET A 565 103.89 -15.32 28.05
N THR A 566 104.11 -15.25 26.74
CA THR A 566 104.65 -14.04 26.09
C THR A 566 103.64 -12.91 26.14
N GLU A 567 104.08 -11.68 25.90
CA GLU A 567 103.19 -10.52 25.94
C GLU A 567 102.08 -10.62 24.89
N GLU A 568 102.38 -11.18 23.71
CA GLU A 568 101.40 -11.44 22.66
C GLU A 568 100.40 -12.53 23.08
N GLU A 569 100.84 -13.60 23.73
CA GLU A 569 99.97 -14.67 24.25
C GLU A 569 99.03 -14.13 25.35
N LYS A 570 99.52 -13.25 26.23
CA LYS A 570 98.70 -12.58 27.26
C LYS A 570 97.62 -11.70 26.65
N GLN A 571 97.97 -10.86 25.67
CA GLN A 571 97.00 -10.00 24.98
C GLN A 571 95.88 -10.78 24.28
N VAL A 572 96.20 -11.97 23.77
CA VAL A 572 95.20 -12.88 23.17
C VAL A 572 94.28 -13.46 24.24
N MET A 573 94.82 -13.88 25.39
CA MET A 573 94.03 -14.39 26.51
C MET A 573 93.14 -13.32 27.15
N GLU A 574 93.58 -12.07 27.22
CA GLU A 574 92.79 -10.94 27.73
C GLU A 574 91.55 -10.65 26.87
N LYS A 575 91.61 -10.91 25.57
CA LYS A 575 90.50 -10.65 24.62
C LYS A 575 89.58 -11.86 24.43
N ILE A 576 89.79 -12.96 25.14
CA ILE A 576 89.08 -14.22 24.91
C ILE A 576 87.57 -14.12 25.15
N TYR A 577 87.15 -13.29 26.10
CA TYR A 577 85.74 -13.06 26.42
C TYR A 577 85.05 -12.20 25.36
N LEU A 578 85.76 -11.22 24.78
CA LEU A 578 85.25 -10.44 23.65
C LEU A 578 85.00 -11.35 22.44
N VAL A 579 85.94 -12.27 22.14
CA VAL A 579 85.76 -13.26 21.07
C VAL A 579 84.59 -14.21 21.37
N SER A 580 84.41 -14.59 22.64
CA SER A 580 83.28 -15.44 23.06
C SER A 580 81.94 -14.72 22.93
N ALA A 581 81.89 -13.43 23.24
CA ALA A 581 80.71 -12.59 23.04
C ALA A 581 80.40 -12.39 21.55
N ASP A 582 81.41 -12.07 20.74
CA ASP A 582 81.26 -11.88 19.28
C ASP A 582 80.72 -13.16 18.58
N LEU A 583 81.10 -14.35 19.06
CA LEU A 583 80.54 -15.62 18.57
C LEU A 583 79.03 -15.80 18.85
N LEU A 584 78.50 -15.04 19.81
CA LEU A 584 77.14 -15.18 20.34
C LEU A 584 76.24 -13.99 20.00
N ASP A 585 76.79 -12.93 19.40
CA ASP A 585 76.06 -11.68 19.11
C ASP A 585 74.81 -11.88 18.24
N ASP A 586 74.85 -12.85 17.33
CA ASP A 586 73.72 -13.17 16.43
C ASP A 586 72.68 -14.13 17.07
N ILE A 587 72.90 -14.58 18.31
CA ILE A 587 71.97 -15.48 19.01
C ILE A 587 71.03 -14.68 19.91
N PRO A 588 69.70 -14.75 19.71
CA PRO A 588 68.74 -14.06 20.54
C PRO A 588 68.56 -14.79 21.88
N PHE A 589 69.15 -14.25 22.94
CA PHE A 589 68.95 -14.73 24.31
C PHE A 589 67.87 -13.92 25.05
N GLU A 590 67.15 -14.58 25.97
CA GLU A 590 66.37 -13.91 26.99
C GLU A 590 67.35 -13.38 28.05
N GLY A 591 67.59 -12.07 28.07
CA GLY A 591 68.55 -11.40 28.95
C GLY A 591 69.89 -11.04 28.28
N PRO A 592 70.74 -10.21 28.92
CA PRO A 592 71.95 -9.66 28.29
C PRO A 592 73.13 -10.65 28.31
N VAL A 593 72.98 -11.86 27.76
CA VAL A 593 74.01 -12.93 27.82
C VAL A 593 75.31 -12.57 27.12
N SER A 594 75.27 -12.11 25.85
CA SER A 594 76.49 -11.74 25.11
C SER A 594 77.21 -10.57 25.80
N GLU A 595 76.46 -9.54 26.18
CA GLU A 595 77.01 -8.39 26.91
C GLU A 595 77.56 -8.79 28.28
N THR A 596 76.91 -9.75 28.94
CA THR A 596 77.40 -10.31 30.20
C THR A 596 78.80 -10.90 30.00
N ILE A 597 78.98 -11.76 29.00
CA ILE A 597 80.26 -12.40 28.67
C ILE A 597 81.30 -11.34 28.28
N ARG A 598 80.91 -10.36 27.46
CA ARG A 598 81.77 -9.29 26.96
C ARG A 598 82.46 -8.53 28.09
N GLN A 599 81.77 -8.32 29.21
CA GLN A 599 82.26 -7.57 30.36
C GLN A 599 82.88 -8.45 31.47
N VAL A 600 82.96 -9.78 31.33
CA VAL A 600 83.55 -10.67 32.37
C VAL A 600 85.01 -10.33 32.68
N GLY A 601 85.75 -9.84 31.69
CA GLY A 601 87.15 -9.41 31.84
C GLY A 601 87.33 -8.03 32.47
N GLU A 602 86.26 -7.29 32.74
CA GLU A 602 86.33 -5.95 33.33
C GLU A 602 86.68 -6.00 34.82
N THR A 603 87.14 -4.86 35.33
CA THR A 603 87.54 -4.71 36.74
C THR A 603 86.88 -3.46 37.30
N PRO A 604 86.41 -3.44 38.57
CA PRO A 604 85.81 -2.27 39.17
C PRO A 604 86.64 -0.98 39.09
N GLU A 605 87.98 -1.08 39.03
CA GLU A 605 88.92 0.05 38.87
C GLU A 605 89.15 0.51 37.41
N GLY A 606 88.50 -0.11 36.41
CA GLY A 606 88.57 0.34 35.02
C GLY A 606 89.79 -0.10 34.22
N SER A 607 90.57 -1.05 34.73
CA SER A 607 91.74 -1.59 34.02
C SER A 607 91.42 -2.76 33.07
N GLY A 608 90.13 -2.98 32.77
CA GLY A 608 89.69 -4.05 31.88
C GLY A 608 89.78 -3.71 30.39
N PRO A 609 89.54 -4.67 29.49
CA PRO A 609 89.66 -4.49 28.04
C PRO A 609 88.81 -3.35 27.43
N LEU A 610 87.66 -3.04 28.01
CA LEU A 610 86.72 -1.99 27.60
C LEU A 610 86.80 -0.74 28.49
N GLY A 611 87.49 -0.82 29.62
CA GLY A 611 87.68 0.31 30.54
C GLY A 611 86.44 0.70 31.33
N LEU A 612 85.53 -0.26 31.58
CA LEU A 612 84.31 -0.03 32.36
C LEU A 612 84.63 -0.02 33.87
N ASN A 613 83.98 0.86 34.63
CA ASN A 613 84.24 1.03 36.07
C ASN A 613 83.02 0.62 36.89
N GLY A 614 83.25 0.00 38.06
CA GLY A 614 82.24 -0.23 39.09
C GLY A 614 80.83 -0.55 38.57
N ASP A 615 79.92 0.41 38.73
CA ASP A 615 78.48 0.31 38.39
C ASP A 615 78.18 0.27 36.88
N ASP A 616 79.13 0.61 36.01
CA ASP A 616 78.99 0.48 34.54
C ASP A 616 79.09 -0.98 34.06
N ILE A 617 79.60 -1.88 34.93
CA ILE A 617 79.70 -3.32 34.65
C ILE A 617 78.41 -4.00 35.09
N LEU A 618 77.80 -4.79 34.20
CA LEU A 618 76.59 -5.55 34.50
C LEU A 618 76.79 -6.43 35.74
N VAL A 619 75.80 -6.43 36.64
CA VAL A 619 75.82 -7.26 37.85
C VAL A 619 76.01 -8.74 37.52
N THR A 620 75.42 -9.21 36.42
CA THR A 620 75.58 -10.57 35.89
C THR A 620 77.04 -10.85 35.50
N SER A 621 77.76 -9.89 34.91
CA SER A 621 79.20 -10.02 34.58
C SER A 621 80.08 -10.02 35.81
N GLN A 622 79.78 -9.16 36.79
CA GLN A 622 80.50 -9.13 38.07
C GLN A 622 80.36 -10.47 38.81
N ILE A 623 79.17 -11.09 38.75
CA ILE A 623 78.91 -12.43 39.30
C ILE A 623 79.72 -13.49 38.58
N VAL A 624 79.67 -13.53 37.24
CA VAL A 624 80.41 -14.52 36.44
C VAL A 624 81.93 -14.37 36.61
N ALA A 625 82.45 -13.15 36.70
CA ALA A 625 83.87 -12.88 36.93
C ALA A 625 84.36 -13.44 38.29
N VAL A 626 83.57 -13.24 39.36
CA VAL A 626 83.85 -13.81 40.69
C VAL A 626 83.75 -15.34 40.66
N ALA A 627 82.69 -15.89 40.04
CA ALA A 627 82.50 -17.32 39.90
C ALA A 627 83.67 -17.98 39.14
N ASN A 628 84.08 -17.41 38.01
CA ASN A 628 85.21 -17.91 37.23
C ASN A 628 86.51 -17.87 38.02
N ALA A 629 86.80 -16.76 38.72
CA ALA A 629 88.00 -16.63 39.53
C ALA A 629 88.04 -17.65 40.68
N PHE A 630 86.91 -17.88 41.34
CA PHE A 630 86.79 -18.89 42.38
C PHE A 630 87.04 -20.29 41.85
N VAL A 631 86.31 -20.70 40.79
CA VAL A 631 86.47 -22.03 40.17
C VAL A 631 87.91 -22.22 39.68
N ASP A 632 88.51 -21.18 39.09
CA ASP A 632 89.91 -21.19 38.66
C ASP A 632 90.87 -21.50 39.81
N LEU A 633 90.70 -20.89 41.00
CA LEU A 633 91.59 -21.05 42.16
C LEU A 633 91.46 -22.43 42.81
N VAL A 634 90.25 -22.97 42.86
CA VAL A 634 89.93 -24.23 43.56
C VAL A 634 90.03 -25.45 42.65
N THR A 635 90.35 -25.27 41.36
CA THR A 635 90.60 -26.35 40.41
C THR A 635 92.10 -26.44 40.08
N ALA A 636 92.62 -27.66 39.96
CA ALA A 636 94.03 -27.89 39.59
C ALA A 636 94.30 -27.50 38.12
N LYS A 637 95.47 -26.91 37.83
CA LYS A 637 95.90 -26.53 36.48
C LYS A 637 97.28 -27.10 36.15
N ALA A 638 97.68 -27.06 34.88
CA ALA A 638 98.97 -27.56 34.39
C ALA A 638 100.22 -27.07 35.16
N ASN A 639 100.14 -25.89 35.79
CA ASN A 639 101.24 -25.23 36.50
C ASN A 639 100.97 -24.95 37.98
N ARG A 640 99.82 -25.38 38.55
CA ARG A 640 99.48 -25.20 39.97
C ARG A 640 98.48 -26.24 40.50
N GLU A 641 98.62 -26.62 41.77
CA GLU A 641 97.61 -27.41 42.48
C GLU A 641 96.38 -26.58 42.86
N ALA A 642 95.26 -27.26 43.11
CA ALA A 642 94.02 -26.65 43.60
C ALA A 642 94.22 -26.03 44.98
N MET A 643 93.78 -24.79 45.17
CA MET A 643 93.82 -24.14 46.48
C MET A 643 92.68 -24.62 47.37
N ASP A 644 92.89 -24.58 48.68
CA ASP A 644 91.81 -24.77 49.65
C ASP A 644 90.81 -23.60 49.58
N PHE A 645 89.54 -23.84 49.96
CA PHE A 645 88.48 -22.85 49.86
C PHE A 645 88.76 -21.60 50.71
N GLU A 646 89.34 -21.77 51.91
CA GLU A 646 89.72 -20.66 52.79
C GLU A 646 90.86 -19.81 52.18
N ALA A 647 91.86 -20.46 51.58
CA ALA A 647 92.93 -19.77 50.88
C ALA A 647 92.43 -19.04 49.63
N ALA A 648 91.56 -19.67 48.83
CA ALA A 648 90.99 -19.08 47.62
C ALA A 648 90.11 -17.86 47.94
N THR A 649 89.25 -17.95 48.96
CA THR A 649 88.41 -16.83 49.40
C THR A 649 89.22 -15.68 49.99
N THR A 650 90.29 -15.98 50.74
CA THR A 650 91.21 -14.96 51.26
C THR A 650 91.86 -14.16 50.12
N LEU A 651 92.37 -14.84 49.08
CA LEU A 651 92.96 -14.18 47.91
C LEU A 651 91.95 -13.33 47.12
N LEU A 652 90.71 -13.79 46.99
CA LEU A 652 89.66 -13.03 46.33
C LEU A 652 89.29 -11.78 47.14
N LEU A 653 89.26 -11.87 48.48
CA LEU A 653 89.02 -10.74 49.39
C LEU A 653 90.11 -9.67 49.31
N GLU A 654 91.38 -10.06 49.15
CA GLU A 654 92.49 -9.09 48.96
C GLU A 654 92.32 -8.25 47.69
N GLN A 655 91.59 -8.77 46.68
CA GLN A 655 91.31 -8.09 45.41
C GLN A 655 89.91 -7.43 45.37
N ALA A 656 89.19 -7.44 46.49
CA ALA A 656 87.82 -6.92 46.58
C ALA A 656 87.75 -5.39 46.42
N GLY A 657 86.93 -4.93 45.49
CA GLY A 657 86.82 -3.53 45.09
C GLY A 657 87.90 -3.06 44.13
N LYS A 658 88.91 -3.91 43.82
CA LYS A 658 89.92 -3.63 42.80
C LYS A 658 89.63 -4.40 41.52
N ARG A 659 89.71 -5.74 41.62
CA ARG A 659 89.49 -6.68 40.51
C ARG A 659 88.09 -7.28 40.53
N TYR A 660 87.47 -7.41 41.70
CA TYR A 660 86.16 -8.05 41.87
C TYR A 660 85.20 -7.16 42.67
N ASP A 661 83.93 -7.11 42.26
CA ASP A 661 82.90 -6.40 43.01
C ASP A 661 82.65 -7.06 44.38
N ARG A 662 82.38 -6.24 45.39
CA ARG A 662 82.19 -6.72 46.77
C ARG A 662 80.89 -7.49 46.96
N ARG A 663 79.84 -7.20 46.18
CA ARG A 663 78.51 -7.79 46.38
C ARG A 663 78.49 -9.28 45.99
N PRO A 664 78.93 -9.69 44.78
CA PRO A 664 79.00 -11.12 44.43
C PRO A 664 79.99 -11.90 45.29
N LEU A 665 81.11 -11.27 45.69
CA LEU A 665 82.10 -11.91 46.54
C LEU A 665 81.55 -12.19 47.96
N SER A 666 80.80 -11.25 48.54
CA SER A 666 80.15 -11.44 49.83
C SER A 666 79.10 -12.56 49.77
N ALA A 667 78.34 -12.64 48.68
CA ALA A 667 77.36 -13.69 48.45
C ALA A 667 78.02 -15.08 48.28
N LEU A 668 79.14 -15.17 47.55
CA LEU A 668 79.93 -16.40 47.44
C LEU A 668 80.42 -16.90 48.80
N ILE A 669 81.02 -16.01 49.61
CA ILE A 669 81.54 -16.36 50.94
C ILE A 669 80.41 -16.79 51.86
N ASN A 670 79.28 -16.06 51.85
CA ASN A 670 78.12 -16.44 52.65
C ASN A 670 77.60 -17.84 52.30
N PHE A 671 77.55 -18.19 51.02
CA PHE A 671 77.15 -19.52 50.58
C PHE A 671 78.14 -20.61 51.06
N LEU A 672 79.44 -20.35 50.94
CA LEU A 672 80.49 -21.28 51.36
C LEU A 672 80.47 -21.55 52.87
N GLU A 673 80.36 -20.50 53.70
CA GLU A 673 80.44 -20.61 55.16
C GLU A 673 79.11 -21.01 55.81
N ASN A 674 77.96 -20.53 55.29
CA ASN A 674 76.67 -20.62 55.99
C ASN A 674 75.61 -21.49 55.29
N ARG A 675 75.87 -22.01 54.07
CA ARG A 675 74.89 -22.78 53.27
C ARG A 675 75.43 -24.13 52.74
N SER A 676 76.38 -24.73 53.47
CA SER A 676 77.06 -26.00 53.09
C SER A 676 77.79 -25.95 51.74
N GLY A 677 78.19 -24.76 51.27
CA GLY A 677 78.87 -24.63 49.97
C GLY A 677 80.20 -25.38 49.89
N MET A 678 80.94 -25.49 51.01
CA MET A 678 82.18 -26.28 51.08
C MET A 678 81.96 -27.79 50.87
N GLU A 679 80.81 -28.33 51.30
CA GLU A 679 80.44 -29.74 51.07
C GLU A 679 79.95 -29.92 49.62
N LYS A 680 79.14 -28.98 49.14
CA LYS A 680 78.51 -29.04 47.81
C LYS A 680 79.53 -29.03 46.67
N TRP A 681 80.63 -28.30 46.81
CA TRP A 681 81.65 -28.15 45.76
C TRP A 681 82.98 -28.82 46.12
N ALA A 682 83.03 -29.70 47.14
CA ALA A 682 84.24 -30.37 47.59
C ALA A 682 85.00 -31.08 46.45
N ASP A 683 84.22 -31.60 45.50
CA ASP A 683 84.61 -32.30 44.29
C ASP A 683 85.31 -31.42 43.23
N PHE A 684 85.21 -30.09 43.35
CA PHE A 684 85.89 -29.18 42.40
C PHE A 684 87.42 -29.31 42.48
N ARG A 685 87.95 -29.75 43.62
CA ARG A 685 89.39 -29.87 43.90
C ARG A 685 90.03 -31.16 43.38
N HIS A 686 89.24 -32.13 42.93
CA HIS A 686 89.78 -33.40 42.39
C HIS A 686 90.35 -33.23 40.97
N LEU A 687 91.40 -33.99 40.65
CA LEU A 687 91.98 -34.01 39.30
C LEU A 687 90.98 -34.62 38.31
N PRO A 688 90.88 -34.11 37.07
CA PRO A 688 89.92 -34.59 36.07
C PRO A 688 90.02 -36.10 35.77
N GLU A 689 91.21 -36.70 35.85
CA GLU A 689 91.41 -38.15 35.61
C GLU A 689 90.98 -39.05 36.79
N GLN A 690 90.78 -38.51 38.00
CA GLN A 690 90.29 -39.29 39.15
C GLN A 690 88.77 -39.26 39.29
N ALA A 691 88.11 -38.21 38.79
CA ALA A 691 86.64 -38.12 38.80
C ALA A 691 85.96 -39.13 37.86
N ALA A 692 86.63 -39.54 36.77
CA ALA A 692 86.08 -40.52 35.82
C ALA A 692 86.12 -41.99 36.30
N ALA A 693 86.70 -42.26 37.47
CA ALA A 693 86.79 -43.61 38.02
C ALA A 693 85.83 -43.87 39.20
N GLU A 694 85.08 -42.86 39.65
CA GLU A 694 84.12 -42.95 40.76
C GLU A 694 82.67 -42.54 40.42
N GLU A 695 82.37 -42.20 39.16
CA GLU A 695 81.01 -42.17 38.57
C GLU A 695 80.80 -43.36 37.63
#